data_AF-A0A0E9N6W1-F1
#
_entry.id   AF-A0A0E9N6W1-F1
#
_cell.length_a   1.000
_cell.length_b   1.000
_cell.length_c   1.000
_cell.angle_alpha   90.00
_cell.angle_beta   90.00
_cell.angle_gamma   90.00
#
_symmetry.space_group_name_H-M   'P 1'
#
loop_
_entity.id
_entity.type
_entity.pdbx_description
1 polymer ?
#
loop_
_entity_poly.entity_id
_entity_poly.type
_entity_poly.pdbx_seq_one_letter_code
_entity_poly.pdbx_strand_id
1 'polypeptide(L)'
;MNRLLSLLLASLITGMVTAQNAAPKYVIDRGRLIFHENIDKEQKKLYTQPGSYIRGYIPITKDETFNGQVRFAIIDEVDNMQMEIEMDSVFKDNEKKKYLKGLEILVKQAGQGVKSRLFTAALVPQMVKGFEASMELDRNNKGIDPVVRENHYWVGKTLVDCFSYPENKGVPASKDILTIKYLQLYPERTMAFLKTNLNYPKRDSLIAAEARRDPRKVYDFAAANDALARYIKIHPDPVVKVVAEMASSKSGQLYFPFIDEIYRGKISFDEIDKVKGNDLEYYRLMVKVRMQHTARMIQRDTPMERKALVERMENKARQFYISQINGLHNSPDPVRFKVLEPLQPHELYYLCVLGEDEIYTSSYRGVFKRIIQRLKGTPTDSLFMTMNFDYFRKFIKMAAAYNELDTLLKLMPDSNATVLMKSFMFGLERNTSLVNVEDAVDVADAYSSIFEKNKTLAANMLEEARQNYDRCQRNGDPNGQKVYFIEKSLFESADSTNHTDISKILGIPPVYQVPYERLLDTAGRIVQQVFFYGDEDKDGQNSYANFMTLFRNKADWAITENPDFVTIKSTKGKPVWIFANKPLYGEDDPDAKAQQKLRAYFDDKGLEPSIYIHRGHSYHVKSTLDQVTPSARIVILGSCGGYNNLNEVLMISPDAHIISSKQIGTRTVNEPILNAINTSLRNGRSIDWVPMWQELSKQFTGESRERFDDYIPPYKNLGAIFIKAYRGVEDEE
;
A
#
# COMPACT_ATOMS: atom_id res chain seq x y z
N MET A 1 -16.93 78.72 13.62
CA MET A 1 -15.94 78.06 14.50
C MET A 1 -16.70 77.35 15.62
N ASN A 2 -17.25 76.18 15.31
CA ASN A 2 -17.98 75.30 16.22
C ASN A 2 -18.29 74.00 15.46
N ARG A 3 -18.14 72.86 16.12
CA ARG A 3 -18.50 71.49 15.71
C ARG A 3 -17.68 70.87 14.56
N LEU A 4 -16.63 70.14 14.92
CA LEU A 4 -16.06 69.06 14.12
C LEU A 4 -15.20 68.18 15.04
N LEU A 5 -15.21 66.87 14.80
CA LEU A 5 -14.61 65.77 15.58
C LEU A 5 -15.46 65.20 16.73
N SER A 6 -16.53 64.52 16.36
CA SER A 6 -17.03 63.35 17.09
C SER A 6 -17.60 62.39 16.04
N LEU A 7 -17.27 61.10 16.14
CA LEU A 7 -17.62 59.97 15.24
C LEU A 7 -16.59 59.62 14.16
N LEU A 8 -15.55 58.90 14.58
CA LEU A 8 -14.71 58.08 13.70
C LEU A 8 -14.36 56.78 14.44
N LEU A 9 -15.37 55.96 14.72
CA LEU A 9 -15.19 54.54 15.05
C LEU A 9 -16.56 53.83 14.98
N ALA A 10 -16.91 53.29 13.81
CA ALA A 10 -17.80 52.13 13.59
C ALA A 10 -18.39 52.14 12.17
N SER A 11 -17.76 51.39 11.26
CA SER A 11 -18.43 50.75 10.11
C SER A 11 -17.42 49.80 9.46
N LEU A 12 -17.34 48.55 9.94
CA LEU A 12 -17.93 47.38 9.27
C LEU A 12 -17.46 47.23 7.81
N ILE A 13 -16.43 46.39 7.68
CA ILE A 13 -15.99 45.76 6.44
C ILE A 13 -17.12 44.82 6.00
N THR A 14 -17.95 45.26 5.05
CA THR A 14 -18.74 44.37 4.19
C THR A 14 -18.07 44.35 2.82
N GLY A 15 -17.06 43.51 2.66
CA GLY A 15 -16.58 43.12 1.34
C GLY A 15 -17.58 42.15 0.70
N MET A 16 -18.53 42.67 -0.07
CA MET A 16 -19.27 41.86 -1.03
C MET A 16 -18.28 41.41 -2.11
N VAL A 17 -17.90 40.13 -2.07
CA VAL A 17 -17.20 39.49 -3.18
C VAL A 17 -18.23 39.26 -4.28
N THR A 18 -18.29 40.15 -5.26
CA THR A 18 -18.96 39.89 -6.53
C THR A 18 -18.17 38.82 -7.28
N ALA A 19 -18.83 37.69 -7.56
CA ALA A 19 -18.30 36.68 -8.45
C ALA A 19 -18.01 37.28 -9.83
N GLN A 20 -16.78 37.11 -10.33
CA GLN A 20 -16.42 37.44 -11.71
C GLN A 20 -17.20 36.52 -12.66
N ASN A 21 -18.18 37.07 -13.38
CA ASN A 21 -18.51 36.62 -14.73
C ASN A 21 -17.81 37.64 -15.65
N ALA A 22 -16.63 37.32 -16.16
CA ALA A 22 -15.99 38.16 -17.17
C ALA A 22 -16.78 38.00 -18.48
N ALA A 23 -17.24 39.10 -19.07
CA ALA A 23 -17.83 39.07 -20.40
C ALA A 23 -16.75 38.64 -21.43
N PRO A 24 -17.11 37.84 -22.46
CA PRO A 24 -16.15 37.39 -23.46
C PRO A 24 -15.52 38.60 -24.17
N LYS A 25 -14.20 38.54 -24.45
CA LYS A 25 -13.43 39.61 -25.09
C LYS A 25 -13.74 39.78 -26.59
N TYR A 26 -14.68 39.02 -27.13
CA TYR A 26 -15.05 38.96 -28.55
C TYR A 26 -16.57 38.83 -28.70
N VAL A 27 -17.08 39.16 -29.90
CA VAL A 27 -18.53 39.11 -30.19
C VAL A 27 -18.94 37.68 -30.52
N ILE A 28 -19.82 37.11 -29.69
CA ILE A 28 -20.40 35.78 -29.91
C ILE A 28 -21.73 35.91 -30.65
N ASP A 29 -21.92 35.12 -31.70
CA ASP A 29 -23.21 35.05 -32.38
C ASP A 29 -24.31 34.51 -31.45
N ARG A 30 -25.48 35.15 -31.47
CA ARG A 30 -26.62 34.81 -30.61
C ARG A 30 -27.03 33.34 -30.71
N GLY A 31 -26.88 32.71 -31.87
CA GLY A 31 -27.19 31.29 -32.11
C GLY A 31 -26.19 30.30 -31.51
N ARG A 32 -25.03 30.77 -31.02
CA ARG A 32 -23.98 29.95 -30.42
C ARG A 32 -23.70 30.28 -28.95
N LEU A 33 -24.25 31.37 -28.42
CA LEU A 33 -24.07 31.81 -27.03
C LEU A 33 -24.25 30.67 -26.00
N ILE A 34 -25.27 29.83 -26.17
CA ILE A 34 -25.56 28.72 -25.25
C ILE A 34 -24.43 27.68 -25.15
N PHE A 35 -23.65 27.48 -26.23
CA PHE A 35 -22.53 26.52 -26.21
C PHE A 35 -21.36 27.06 -25.40
N HIS A 36 -21.03 28.34 -25.56
CA HIS A 36 -20.03 29.04 -24.76
C HIS A 36 -20.44 29.06 -23.28
N GLU A 37 -21.69 29.44 -22.98
CA GLU A 37 -22.21 29.43 -21.60
C GLU A 37 -22.17 28.04 -20.94
N ASN A 38 -22.37 26.97 -21.71
CA ASN A 38 -22.25 25.60 -21.19
C ASN A 38 -20.80 25.22 -20.88
N ILE A 39 -19.84 25.61 -21.71
CA ILE A 39 -18.41 25.39 -21.45
C ILE A 39 -17.99 26.13 -20.18
N ASP A 40 -18.32 27.42 -20.09
CA ASP A 40 -18.03 28.25 -18.92
C ASP A 40 -18.66 27.66 -17.64
N LYS A 41 -19.88 27.13 -17.74
CA LYS A 41 -20.56 26.45 -16.63
C LYS A 41 -19.84 25.19 -16.19
N GLU A 42 -19.30 24.39 -17.10
CA GLU A 42 -18.52 23.20 -16.74
C GLU A 42 -17.16 23.58 -16.14
N GLN A 43 -16.46 24.59 -16.71
CA GLN A 43 -15.25 25.15 -16.12
C GLN A 43 -15.52 25.65 -14.68
N LYS A 44 -16.63 26.37 -14.46
CA LYS A 44 -17.03 26.88 -13.14
C LYS A 44 -17.25 25.78 -12.09
N LYS A 45 -17.63 24.56 -12.48
CA LYS A 45 -17.77 23.43 -11.55
C LYS A 45 -16.43 22.94 -11.00
N LEU A 46 -15.31 23.24 -11.66
CA LEU A 46 -13.97 22.85 -11.23
C LEU A 46 -13.48 23.63 -9.99
N TYR A 47 -14.22 24.66 -9.55
CA TYR A 47 -13.80 25.62 -8.50
C TYR A 47 -14.26 25.28 -7.05
N THR A 48 -14.89 24.13 -6.75
CA THR A 48 -15.52 23.87 -5.42
C THR A 48 -15.03 22.61 -4.68
N GLN A 49 -14.32 22.76 -3.54
CA GLN A 49 -14.23 21.78 -2.42
C GLN A 49 -13.94 22.44 -1.03
N PRO A 50 -14.50 21.94 0.10
CA PRO A 50 -14.14 22.34 1.46
C PRO A 50 -12.82 21.71 1.95
N GLY A 51 -11.98 22.49 2.62
CA GLY A 51 -10.81 21.99 3.38
C GLY A 51 -9.44 22.06 2.68
N SER A 52 -9.37 22.59 1.46
CA SER A 52 -8.10 22.89 0.78
C SER A 52 -7.45 24.17 1.33
N TYR A 53 -6.12 24.18 1.45
CA TYR A 53 -5.34 25.38 1.81
C TYR A 53 -5.33 26.47 0.72
N ILE A 54 -5.91 26.22 -0.46
CA ILE A 54 -6.12 27.20 -1.52
C ILE A 54 -7.63 27.36 -1.77
N ARG A 55 -8.14 28.60 -1.66
CA ARG A 55 -9.47 28.93 -2.19
C ARG A 55 -9.41 28.91 -3.72
N GLY A 56 -10.17 28.01 -4.34
CA GLY A 56 -10.49 28.07 -5.78
C GLY A 56 -9.92 26.98 -6.67
N TYR A 57 -9.32 25.90 -6.14
CA TYR A 57 -8.89 24.79 -6.98
C TYR A 57 -8.88 23.46 -6.22
N ILE A 58 -8.95 22.35 -6.96
CA ILE A 58 -8.57 21.02 -6.49
C ILE A 58 -7.04 20.98 -6.52
N PRO A 59 -6.29 21.16 -5.42
CA PRO A 59 -4.87 20.81 -5.45
C PRO A 59 -4.78 19.32 -5.80
N ILE A 60 -4.34 19.02 -7.02
CA ILE A 60 -4.16 17.65 -7.49
C ILE A 60 -2.93 17.07 -6.80
N THR A 61 -1.95 17.92 -6.59
CA THR A 61 -0.70 17.67 -5.89
C THR A 61 -0.37 18.88 -4.99
N LYS A 62 0.69 18.77 -4.20
CA LYS A 62 1.26 19.92 -3.47
C LYS A 62 2.05 20.86 -4.38
N ASP A 63 2.42 20.40 -5.58
CA ASP A 63 3.13 21.18 -6.60
C ASP A 63 2.22 22.25 -7.22
N GLU A 64 2.49 23.50 -6.87
CA GLU A 64 1.77 24.67 -7.37
C GLU A 64 2.00 24.90 -8.88
N THR A 65 3.16 24.53 -9.41
CA THR A 65 3.49 24.64 -10.84
C THR A 65 2.64 23.67 -11.65
N PHE A 66 2.57 22.41 -11.23
CA PHE A 66 1.73 21.40 -11.88
C PHE A 66 0.24 21.77 -11.81
N ASN A 67 -0.23 22.21 -10.64
CA ASN A 67 -1.60 22.71 -10.49
C ASN A 67 -1.88 23.91 -11.42
N GLY A 68 -0.91 24.81 -11.57
CA GLY A 68 -0.95 25.94 -12.51
C GLY A 68 -1.03 25.51 -13.97
N GLN A 69 -0.26 24.50 -14.39
CA GLN A 69 -0.29 23.95 -15.76
C GLN A 69 -1.65 23.33 -16.10
N VAL A 70 -2.24 22.56 -15.18
CA VAL A 70 -3.55 21.95 -15.41
C VAL A 70 -4.65 23.02 -15.48
N ARG A 71 -4.59 24.05 -14.61
CA ARG A 71 -5.49 25.21 -14.70
C ARG A 71 -5.36 25.91 -16.06
N PHE A 72 -4.13 26.22 -16.46
CA PHE A 72 -3.87 26.91 -17.72
C PHE A 72 -4.47 26.17 -18.91
N ALA A 73 -4.29 24.84 -18.97
CA ALA A 73 -4.85 24.04 -20.04
C ALA A 73 -6.40 24.03 -20.05
N ILE A 74 -7.05 23.79 -18.90
CA ILE A 74 -8.51 23.59 -18.89
C ILE A 74 -9.34 24.89 -18.91
N ILE A 75 -8.72 26.00 -18.51
CA ILE A 75 -9.35 27.32 -18.50
C ILE A 75 -8.84 28.14 -19.67
N ASP A 76 -7.58 28.56 -19.62
CA ASP A 76 -7.04 29.56 -20.54
C ASP A 76 -6.91 29.03 -21.98
N GLU A 77 -6.41 27.80 -22.20
CA GLU A 77 -6.34 27.21 -23.55
C GLU A 77 -7.73 26.87 -24.11
N VAL A 78 -8.65 26.41 -23.28
CA VAL A 78 -10.05 26.16 -23.71
C VAL A 78 -10.73 27.46 -24.12
N ASP A 79 -10.59 28.54 -23.35
CA ASP A 79 -11.16 29.85 -23.69
C ASP A 79 -10.57 30.43 -24.98
N ASN A 80 -9.27 30.21 -25.20
CA ASN A 80 -8.64 30.57 -26.48
C ASN A 80 -9.23 29.75 -27.64
N MET A 81 -9.42 28.43 -27.48
CA MET A 81 -10.07 27.61 -28.52
C MET A 81 -11.53 28.04 -28.77
N GLN A 82 -12.30 28.42 -27.73
CA GLN A 82 -13.64 28.98 -27.90
C GLN A 82 -13.61 30.22 -28.80
N MET A 83 -12.66 31.12 -28.56
CA MET A 83 -12.45 32.33 -29.36
C MET A 83 -12.03 31.99 -30.80
N GLU A 84 -11.07 31.09 -30.99
CA GLU A 84 -10.59 30.68 -32.30
C GLU A 84 -11.70 30.08 -33.15
N ILE A 85 -12.52 29.19 -32.58
CA ILE A 85 -13.68 28.60 -33.27
C ILE A 85 -14.69 29.69 -33.65
N GLU A 86 -14.96 30.64 -32.76
CA GLU A 86 -15.94 31.71 -33.01
C GLU A 86 -15.45 32.66 -34.11
N MET A 87 -14.17 33.01 -34.11
CA MET A 87 -13.54 33.96 -35.03
C MET A 87 -13.09 33.34 -36.36
N ASP A 88 -13.05 32.01 -36.49
CA ASP A 88 -12.65 31.33 -37.73
C ASP A 88 -13.61 31.70 -38.88
N SER A 89 -13.05 32.20 -39.98
CA SER A 89 -13.80 32.68 -41.16
C SER A 89 -14.13 31.57 -42.17
N VAL A 90 -13.56 30.38 -42.00
CA VAL A 90 -13.73 29.22 -42.88
C VAL A 90 -14.84 28.31 -42.37
N PHE A 91 -14.94 28.11 -41.06
CA PHE A 91 -15.96 27.23 -40.47
C PHE A 91 -17.38 27.72 -40.73
N LYS A 92 -18.22 26.81 -41.21
CA LYS A 92 -19.67 27.00 -41.28
C LYS A 92 -20.28 26.95 -39.89
N ASP A 93 -21.46 27.53 -39.73
CA ASP A 93 -22.16 27.61 -38.43
C ASP A 93 -22.31 26.23 -37.74
N ASN A 94 -22.64 25.18 -38.48
CA ASN A 94 -22.76 23.82 -37.93
C ASN A 94 -21.41 23.22 -37.51
N GLU A 95 -20.30 23.59 -38.17
CA GLU A 95 -18.95 23.13 -37.80
C GLU A 95 -18.49 23.81 -36.52
N LYS A 96 -18.77 25.12 -36.36
CA LYS A 96 -18.52 25.84 -35.11
C LYS A 96 -19.30 25.23 -33.95
N LYS A 97 -20.60 24.96 -34.14
CA LYS A 97 -21.44 24.29 -33.14
C LYS A 97 -20.93 22.89 -32.78
N LYS A 98 -20.45 22.13 -33.78
CA LYS A 98 -19.82 20.81 -33.56
C LYS A 98 -18.63 20.93 -32.62
N TYR A 99 -17.67 21.80 -32.89
CA TYR A 99 -16.45 21.89 -32.08
C TYR A 99 -16.70 22.47 -30.69
N LEU A 100 -17.56 23.49 -30.57
CA LEU A 100 -17.97 24.00 -29.26
C LEU A 100 -18.66 22.90 -28.43
N LYS A 101 -19.49 22.06 -29.04
CA LYS A 101 -20.09 20.92 -28.34
C LYS A 101 -19.05 19.87 -27.92
N GLY A 102 -18.03 19.64 -28.76
CA GLY A 102 -16.89 18.79 -28.43
C GLY A 102 -16.08 19.33 -27.24
N LEU A 103 -15.82 20.64 -27.19
CA LEU A 103 -15.16 21.29 -26.05
C LEU A 103 -15.98 21.17 -24.77
N GLU A 104 -17.30 21.35 -24.83
CA GLU A 104 -18.19 21.12 -23.69
C GLU A 104 -18.03 19.70 -23.13
N ILE A 105 -18.01 18.69 -24.01
CA ILE A 105 -17.80 17.28 -23.62
C ILE A 105 -16.42 17.10 -23.00
N LEU A 106 -15.37 17.68 -23.58
CA LEU A 106 -14.00 17.59 -23.08
C LEU A 106 -13.89 18.13 -21.65
N VAL A 107 -14.34 19.36 -21.41
CA VAL A 107 -14.24 20.00 -20.08
C VAL A 107 -15.05 19.22 -19.05
N LYS A 108 -16.26 18.80 -19.42
CA LYS A 108 -17.12 17.98 -18.56
C LYS A 108 -16.46 16.66 -18.19
N GLN A 109 -15.90 15.93 -19.16
CA GLN A 109 -15.28 14.63 -18.91
C GLN A 109 -13.96 14.75 -18.15
N ALA A 110 -13.14 15.76 -18.47
CA ALA A 110 -11.92 16.07 -17.71
C ALA A 110 -12.26 16.34 -16.24
N GLY A 111 -13.23 17.22 -15.99
CA GLY A 111 -13.68 17.57 -14.64
C GLY A 111 -14.26 16.39 -13.87
N GLN A 112 -15.17 15.63 -14.49
CA GLN A 112 -15.78 14.46 -13.86
C GLN A 112 -14.75 13.35 -13.60
N GLY A 113 -13.87 13.08 -14.56
CA GLY A 113 -12.84 12.05 -14.46
C GLY A 113 -11.83 12.33 -13.35
N VAL A 114 -11.37 13.57 -13.24
CA VAL A 114 -10.48 14.00 -12.14
C VAL A 114 -11.23 13.93 -10.80
N LYS A 115 -12.45 14.47 -10.71
CA LYS A 115 -13.23 14.48 -9.46
C LYS A 115 -13.56 13.08 -8.95
N SER A 116 -13.87 12.15 -9.85
CA SER A 116 -14.18 10.74 -9.54
C SER A 116 -12.93 9.86 -9.45
N ARG A 117 -11.73 10.42 -9.64
CA ARG A 117 -10.44 9.72 -9.62
C ARG A 117 -10.35 8.58 -10.65
N LEU A 118 -11.07 8.70 -11.78
CA LEU A 118 -10.94 7.75 -12.90
C LEU A 118 -9.57 7.83 -13.56
N PHE A 119 -8.96 9.02 -13.57
CA PHE A 119 -7.60 9.26 -14.05
C PHE A 119 -6.94 10.44 -13.35
N THR A 120 -5.60 10.50 -13.42
CA THR A 120 -4.82 11.63 -12.91
C THR A 120 -5.05 12.89 -13.73
N ALA A 121 -5.11 14.05 -13.07
CA ALA A 121 -5.26 15.32 -13.77
C ALA A 121 -4.02 15.71 -14.59
N ALA A 122 -2.89 14.99 -14.47
CA ALA A 122 -1.75 15.14 -15.37
C ALA A 122 -2.11 14.87 -16.85
N LEU A 123 -3.20 14.14 -17.10
CA LEU A 123 -3.70 13.89 -18.44
C LEU A 123 -4.49 15.07 -19.02
N VAL A 124 -4.92 16.04 -18.21
CA VAL A 124 -5.79 17.14 -18.68
C VAL A 124 -5.12 18.00 -19.76
N PRO A 125 -3.86 18.44 -19.62
CA PRO A 125 -3.17 19.14 -20.71
C PRO A 125 -3.08 18.32 -21.99
N GLN A 126 -2.90 17.00 -21.89
CA GLN A 126 -2.88 16.11 -23.06
C GLN A 126 -4.27 15.98 -23.70
N MET A 127 -5.35 16.03 -22.91
CA MET A 127 -6.72 16.03 -23.45
C MET A 127 -6.98 17.28 -24.29
N VAL A 128 -6.60 18.45 -23.78
CA VAL A 128 -6.79 19.74 -24.46
C VAL A 128 -5.99 19.78 -25.77
N LYS A 129 -4.69 19.49 -25.72
CA LYS A 129 -3.84 19.40 -26.93
C LYS A 129 -4.30 18.33 -27.91
N GLY A 130 -4.75 17.19 -27.40
CA GLY A 130 -5.29 16.10 -28.24
C GLY A 130 -6.58 16.52 -28.96
N PHE A 131 -7.41 17.36 -28.35
CA PHE A 131 -8.62 17.88 -28.99
C PHE A 131 -8.29 18.86 -30.10
N GLU A 132 -7.36 19.77 -29.85
CA GLU A 132 -6.86 20.72 -30.85
C GLU A 132 -6.31 19.98 -32.10
N ALA A 133 -5.41 19.00 -31.88
CA ALA A 133 -4.87 18.18 -32.96
C ALA A 133 -5.97 17.37 -33.70
N SER A 134 -6.96 16.85 -32.97
CA SER A 134 -8.09 16.12 -33.56
C SER A 134 -8.99 17.04 -34.38
N MET A 135 -9.19 18.29 -33.93
CA MET A 135 -9.95 19.32 -34.64
C MET A 135 -9.26 19.71 -35.95
N GLU A 136 -7.92 19.84 -35.94
CA GLU A 136 -7.15 20.11 -37.16
C GLU A 136 -7.25 18.94 -38.17
N LEU A 137 -7.19 17.69 -37.70
CA LEU A 137 -7.38 16.52 -38.57
C LEU A 137 -8.79 16.49 -39.15
N ASP A 138 -9.82 16.71 -38.32
CA ASP A 138 -11.22 16.72 -38.74
C ASP A 138 -11.51 17.85 -39.75
N ARG A 139 -10.94 19.05 -39.53
CA ARG A 139 -10.97 20.18 -40.50
C ARG A 139 -10.44 19.80 -41.87
N ASN A 140 -9.42 18.94 -41.90
CA ASN A 140 -8.82 18.42 -43.13
C ASN A 140 -9.50 17.13 -43.65
N ASN A 141 -10.68 16.79 -43.12
CA ASN A 141 -11.41 15.56 -43.41
C ASN A 141 -10.55 14.29 -43.22
N LYS A 142 -9.65 14.29 -42.22
CA LYS A 142 -8.81 13.15 -41.80
C LYS A 142 -9.40 12.47 -40.56
N GLY A 143 -9.01 11.22 -40.32
CA GLY A 143 -9.45 10.46 -39.15
C GLY A 143 -8.66 10.86 -37.91
N ILE A 144 -9.31 10.88 -36.74
CA ILE A 144 -8.66 11.18 -35.45
C ILE A 144 -7.86 10.01 -34.87
N ASP A 145 -7.88 8.84 -35.52
CA ASP A 145 -7.26 7.60 -35.01
C ASP A 145 -5.74 7.68 -34.76
N PRO A 146 -4.93 8.50 -35.46
CA PRO A 146 -3.53 8.73 -35.09
C PRO A 146 -3.38 9.35 -33.69
N VAL A 147 -4.17 10.38 -33.40
CA VAL A 147 -4.14 11.07 -32.10
C VAL A 147 -4.60 10.12 -31.00
N VAL A 148 -5.66 9.34 -31.24
CA VAL A 148 -6.14 8.33 -30.28
C VAL A 148 -5.08 7.24 -30.03
N ARG A 149 -4.34 6.84 -31.07
CA ARG A 149 -3.28 5.81 -30.98
C ARG A 149 -2.10 6.26 -30.13
N GLU A 150 -1.68 7.51 -30.29
CA GLU A 150 -0.50 8.07 -29.61
C GLU A 150 -0.78 8.44 -28.14
N ASN A 151 -2.03 8.74 -27.79
CA ASN A 151 -2.39 9.22 -26.47
C ASN A 151 -2.80 8.10 -25.48
N HIS A 152 -2.81 8.42 -24.18
CA HIS A 152 -3.31 7.55 -23.11
C HIS A 152 -4.79 7.13 -23.35
N TYR A 153 -5.22 5.96 -22.85
CA TYR A 153 -6.59 5.45 -23.01
C TYR A 153 -7.66 6.51 -22.70
N TRP A 154 -7.57 7.16 -21.53
CA TRP A 154 -8.55 8.15 -21.10
C TRP A 154 -8.55 9.42 -21.96
N VAL A 155 -7.40 9.83 -22.50
CA VAL A 155 -7.33 10.92 -23.47
C VAL A 155 -8.06 10.51 -24.75
N GLY A 156 -7.67 9.37 -25.34
CA GLY A 156 -8.29 8.86 -26.56
C GLY A 156 -9.80 8.61 -26.44
N LYS A 157 -10.27 8.10 -25.29
CA LYS A 157 -11.69 7.87 -25.01
C LYS A 157 -12.48 9.18 -24.96
N THR A 158 -11.94 10.21 -24.29
CA THR A 158 -12.54 11.55 -24.29
C THR A 158 -12.59 12.12 -25.71
N LEU A 159 -11.50 11.99 -26.49
CA LEU A 159 -11.47 12.45 -27.89
C LEU A 159 -12.51 11.74 -28.75
N VAL A 160 -12.65 10.42 -28.64
CA VAL A 160 -13.70 9.68 -29.37
C VAL A 160 -15.10 10.22 -29.02
N ASP A 161 -15.37 10.48 -27.74
CA ASP A 161 -16.66 11.03 -27.32
C ASP A 161 -16.89 12.44 -27.89
N CYS A 162 -15.86 13.30 -27.90
CA CYS A 162 -15.92 14.65 -28.46
C CYS A 162 -16.22 14.70 -29.96
N PHE A 163 -15.75 13.72 -30.72
CA PHE A 163 -15.87 13.66 -32.19
C PHE A 163 -16.87 12.60 -32.68
N SER A 164 -17.74 12.08 -31.80
CA SER A 164 -18.77 11.09 -32.16
C SER A 164 -20.04 11.72 -32.75
N TYR A 165 -20.29 13.02 -32.52
CA TYR A 165 -21.50 13.69 -32.98
C TYR A 165 -21.25 15.14 -33.44
N PRO A 166 -21.23 15.39 -34.77
CA PRO A 166 -21.21 14.42 -35.87
C PRO A 166 -19.96 13.53 -35.87
N GLU A 167 -20.10 12.27 -36.26
CA GLU A 167 -19.02 11.26 -36.20
C GLU A 167 -17.89 11.58 -37.21
N ASN A 168 -16.66 11.70 -36.71
CA ASN A 168 -15.45 11.75 -37.54
C ASN A 168 -15.14 10.36 -38.12
N LYS A 169 -14.62 10.30 -39.37
CA LYS A 169 -14.33 9.04 -40.08
C LYS A 169 -13.35 8.09 -39.37
N GLY A 170 -12.52 8.60 -38.47
CA GLY A 170 -11.55 7.83 -37.68
C GLY A 170 -12.14 7.23 -36.40
N VAL A 171 -13.37 7.57 -36.02
CA VAL A 171 -14.01 7.07 -34.79
C VAL A 171 -14.14 5.54 -34.78
N PRO A 172 -14.56 4.84 -35.86
CA PRO A 172 -14.60 3.37 -35.86
C PRO A 172 -13.24 2.71 -35.59
N ALA A 173 -12.18 3.14 -36.28
CA ALA A 173 -10.83 2.63 -36.04
C ALA A 173 -10.31 2.97 -34.63
N SER A 174 -10.69 4.14 -34.12
CA SER A 174 -10.37 4.58 -32.76
C SER A 174 -11.02 3.69 -31.70
N LYS A 175 -12.25 3.20 -31.91
CA LYS A 175 -12.92 2.27 -30.98
C LYS A 175 -12.17 0.94 -30.85
N ASP A 176 -11.61 0.42 -31.94
CA ASP A 176 -10.77 -0.79 -31.90
C ASP A 176 -9.44 -0.56 -31.16
N ILE A 177 -8.80 0.58 -31.39
CA ILE A 177 -7.58 1.00 -30.68
C ILE A 177 -7.87 1.13 -29.17
N LEU A 178 -8.97 1.80 -28.82
CA LEU A 178 -9.40 1.97 -27.44
C LEU A 178 -9.73 0.66 -26.77
N THR A 179 -10.28 -0.33 -27.49
CA THR A 179 -10.51 -1.67 -26.95
C THR A 179 -9.20 -2.31 -26.49
N ILE A 180 -8.14 -2.26 -27.31
CA ILE A 180 -6.84 -2.81 -26.91
C ILE A 180 -6.22 -1.99 -25.76
N LYS A 181 -6.24 -0.66 -25.83
CA LYS A 181 -5.73 0.19 -24.74
C LYS A 181 -6.51 -0.04 -23.44
N TYR A 182 -7.81 -0.27 -23.52
CA TYR A 182 -8.66 -0.61 -22.39
C TYR A 182 -8.25 -1.93 -21.76
N LEU A 183 -8.05 -2.99 -22.55
CA LEU A 183 -7.62 -4.30 -22.04
C LEU A 183 -6.17 -4.29 -21.53
N GLN A 184 -5.33 -3.37 -22.01
CA GLN A 184 -4.00 -3.13 -21.45
C GLN A 184 -4.06 -2.40 -20.11
N LEU A 185 -4.96 -1.42 -19.97
CA LEU A 185 -5.16 -0.66 -18.74
C LEU A 185 -5.92 -1.43 -17.67
N TYR A 186 -6.87 -2.27 -18.09
CA TYR A 186 -7.71 -3.14 -17.27
C TYR A 186 -7.48 -4.60 -17.63
N PRO A 187 -6.25 -5.09 -17.38
CA PRO A 187 -5.84 -6.45 -17.67
C PRO A 187 -6.88 -7.49 -17.25
N GLU A 188 -7.45 -7.31 -16.06
CA GLU A 188 -8.42 -8.20 -15.45
C GLU A 188 -9.71 -8.42 -16.24
N ARG A 189 -10.05 -7.51 -17.17
CA ARG A 189 -11.27 -7.61 -17.98
C ARG A 189 -11.08 -8.40 -19.27
N THR A 190 -9.84 -8.75 -19.64
CA THR A 190 -9.50 -9.39 -20.92
C THR A 190 -10.26 -10.69 -21.15
N MET A 191 -10.24 -11.61 -20.19
CA MET A 191 -10.89 -12.92 -20.36
C MET A 191 -12.42 -12.81 -20.40
N ALA A 192 -13.01 -11.92 -19.59
CA ALA A 192 -14.44 -11.63 -19.62
C ALA A 192 -14.87 -11.05 -20.98
N PHE A 193 -14.08 -10.12 -21.53
CA PHE A 193 -14.29 -9.57 -22.86
C PHE A 193 -14.22 -10.66 -23.95
N LEU A 194 -13.22 -11.54 -23.90
CA LEU A 194 -13.08 -12.63 -24.88
C LEU A 194 -14.21 -13.67 -24.79
N LYS A 195 -14.79 -13.86 -23.59
CA LYS A 195 -15.91 -14.78 -23.40
C LYS A 195 -17.15 -14.33 -24.19
N THR A 196 -17.40 -13.03 -24.27
CA THR A 196 -18.50 -12.47 -25.07
C THR A 196 -18.09 -12.13 -26.52
N ASN A 197 -16.78 -12.08 -26.81
CA ASN A 197 -16.23 -11.70 -28.11
C ASN A 197 -15.25 -12.77 -28.65
N LEU A 198 -15.70 -14.03 -28.72
CA LEU A 198 -14.83 -15.16 -29.07
C LEU A 198 -14.17 -15.04 -30.44
N ASN A 199 -14.78 -14.31 -31.38
CA ASN A 199 -14.24 -14.11 -32.74
C ASN A 199 -13.33 -12.88 -32.84
N TYR A 200 -12.92 -12.28 -31.71
CA TYR A 200 -12.07 -11.10 -31.73
C TYR A 200 -10.71 -11.42 -32.40
N PRO A 201 -10.26 -10.63 -33.39
CA PRO A 201 -9.08 -10.97 -34.20
C PRO A 201 -7.79 -11.22 -33.43
N LYS A 202 -7.62 -10.57 -32.26
CA LYS A 202 -6.42 -10.71 -31.41
C LYS A 202 -6.61 -11.67 -30.23
N ARG A 203 -7.66 -12.50 -30.23
CA ARG A 203 -7.97 -13.44 -29.14
C ARG A 203 -6.75 -14.25 -28.70
N ASP A 204 -6.05 -14.89 -29.63
CA ASP A 204 -4.96 -15.82 -29.29
C ASP A 204 -3.80 -15.10 -28.61
N SER A 205 -3.42 -13.93 -29.14
CA SER A 205 -2.40 -13.07 -28.52
C SER A 205 -2.83 -12.57 -27.14
N LEU A 206 -4.11 -12.25 -26.97
CA LEU A 206 -4.64 -11.81 -25.68
C LEU A 206 -4.66 -12.95 -24.64
N ILE A 207 -5.07 -14.17 -25.02
CA ILE A 207 -5.05 -15.35 -24.13
C ILE A 207 -3.60 -15.69 -23.76
N ALA A 208 -2.68 -15.70 -24.73
CA ALA A 208 -1.27 -15.99 -24.48
C ALA A 208 -0.57 -14.92 -23.61
N ALA A 209 -0.92 -13.65 -23.79
CA ALA A 209 -0.45 -12.56 -22.94
C ALA A 209 -1.04 -12.67 -21.52
N GLU A 210 -2.33 -12.99 -21.40
CA GLU A 210 -2.98 -13.23 -20.10
C GLU A 210 -2.31 -14.39 -19.37
N ALA A 211 -2.05 -15.52 -20.03
CA ALA A 211 -1.47 -16.70 -19.38
C ALA A 211 -0.07 -16.45 -18.81
N ARG A 212 0.70 -15.52 -19.39
CA ARG A 212 2.01 -15.12 -18.86
C ARG A 212 1.91 -14.10 -17.73
N ARG A 213 0.87 -13.26 -17.76
CA ARG A 213 0.65 -12.19 -16.78
C ARG A 213 -0.08 -12.68 -15.53
N ASP A 214 -1.13 -13.48 -15.73
CA ASP A 214 -2.04 -14.02 -14.72
C ASP A 214 -2.56 -15.39 -15.19
N PRO A 215 -1.75 -16.46 -15.08
CA PRO A 215 -2.14 -17.81 -15.46
C PRO A 215 -3.35 -18.34 -14.68
N ARG A 216 -3.61 -17.81 -13.48
CA ARG A 216 -4.76 -18.19 -12.64
C ARG A 216 -6.07 -17.74 -13.27
N LYS A 217 -6.11 -16.53 -13.81
CA LYS A 217 -7.29 -16.08 -14.56
C LYS A 217 -7.55 -16.98 -15.76
N VAL A 218 -6.53 -17.36 -16.53
CA VAL A 218 -6.72 -18.27 -17.67
C VAL A 218 -7.18 -19.66 -17.22
N TYR A 219 -6.65 -20.15 -16.09
CA TYR A 219 -7.08 -21.40 -15.46
C TYR A 219 -8.57 -21.39 -15.11
N ASP A 220 -9.07 -20.33 -14.46
CA ASP A 220 -10.47 -20.24 -14.05
C ASP A 220 -11.42 -20.28 -15.27
N PHE A 221 -11.05 -19.60 -16.35
CA PHE A 221 -11.80 -19.65 -17.60
C PHE A 221 -11.67 -20.99 -18.33
N ALA A 222 -10.51 -21.67 -18.24
CA ALA A 222 -10.30 -23.00 -18.82
C ALA A 222 -11.07 -24.11 -18.09
N ALA A 223 -11.29 -23.94 -16.79
CA ALA A 223 -12.05 -24.87 -15.94
C ALA A 223 -13.57 -24.80 -16.19
N ALA A 224 -14.07 -23.73 -16.82
CA ALA A 224 -15.48 -23.59 -17.17
C ALA A 224 -15.93 -24.56 -18.28
N ASN A 225 -17.24 -24.60 -18.55
CA ASN A 225 -17.83 -25.42 -19.61
C ASN A 225 -18.48 -24.55 -20.72
N ASP A 226 -17.75 -23.59 -21.25
CA ASP A 226 -18.21 -22.71 -22.33
C ASP A 226 -17.30 -22.77 -23.58
N ALA A 227 -17.66 -22.01 -24.61
CA ALA A 227 -16.92 -22.02 -25.88
C ALA A 227 -15.49 -21.48 -25.73
N LEU A 228 -15.26 -20.50 -24.84
CA LEU A 228 -13.93 -19.98 -24.57
C LEU A 228 -13.09 -21.03 -23.83
N ALA A 229 -13.64 -21.72 -22.84
CA ALA A 229 -12.97 -22.81 -22.13
C ALA A 229 -12.49 -23.92 -23.08
N ARG A 230 -13.38 -24.37 -23.99
CA ARG A 230 -13.02 -25.36 -25.03
C ARG A 230 -11.92 -24.84 -25.95
N TYR A 231 -11.94 -23.55 -26.28
CA TYR A 231 -10.90 -22.94 -27.10
C TYR A 231 -9.55 -22.88 -26.39
N ILE A 232 -9.52 -22.50 -25.11
CA ILE A 232 -8.29 -22.45 -24.30
C ILE A 232 -7.61 -23.83 -24.26
N LYS A 233 -8.38 -24.93 -24.16
CA LYS A 233 -7.86 -26.30 -24.12
C LYS A 233 -7.11 -26.75 -25.38
N ILE A 234 -7.41 -26.15 -26.53
CA ILE A 234 -6.75 -26.47 -27.81
C ILE A 234 -5.77 -25.37 -28.25
N HIS A 235 -5.53 -24.36 -27.41
CA HIS A 235 -4.71 -23.22 -27.76
C HIS A 235 -3.26 -23.64 -28.06
N PRO A 236 -2.59 -23.10 -29.09
CA PRO A 236 -1.28 -23.56 -29.51
C PRO A 236 -0.14 -23.14 -28.56
N ASP A 237 -0.30 -22.03 -27.83
CA ASP A 237 0.71 -21.48 -26.92
C ASP A 237 1.09 -22.46 -25.79
N PRO A 238 2.40 -22.71 -25.54
CA PRO A 238 2.84 -23.70 -24.54
C PRO A 238 2.38 -23.41 -23.11
N VAL A 239 2.37 -22.14 -22.70
CA VAL A 239 1.95 -21.76 -21.35
C VAL A 239 0.44 -21.99 -21.20
N VAL A 240 -0.34 -21.61 -22.21
CA VAL A 240 -1.79 -21.84 -22.21
C VAL A 240 -2.12 -23.33 -22.15
N LYS A 241 -1.36 -24.19 -22.84
CA LYS A 241 -1.53 -25.65 -22.76
C LYS A 241 -1.32 -26.19 -21.35
N VAL A 242 -0.23 -25.78 -20.69
CA VAL A 242 0.05 -26.18 -19.30
C VAL A 242 -1.08 -25.72 -18.37
N VAL A 243 -1.54 -24.48 -18.51
CA VAL A 243 -2.67 -23.94 -17.73
C VAL A 243 -3.96 -24.74 -17.98
N ALA A 244 -4.24 -25.10 -19.23
CA ALA A 244 -5.43 -25.88 -19.58
C ALA A 244 -5.39 -27.32 -19.03
N GLU A 245 -4.21 -27.94 -19.03
CA GLU A 245 -3.98 -29.25 -18.41
C GLU A 245 -4.17 -29.18 -16.89
N MET A 246 -3.60 -28.15 -16.24
CA MET A 246 -3.85 -27.86 -14.84
C MET A 246 -5.35 -27.73 -14.53
N ALA A 247 -6.09 -26.97 -15.35
CA ALA A 247 -7.53 -26.74 -15.19
C ALA A 247 -8.37 -28.01 -15.34
N SER A 248 -7.82 -29.04 -16.00
CA SER A 248 -8.47 -30.34 -16.14
C SER A 248 -8.14 -31.30 -14.98
N SER A 249 -7.21 -30.94 -14.08
CA SER A 249 -6.82 -31.73 -12.91
C SER A 249 -7.57 -31.32 -11.64
N LYS A 250 -7.99 -32.31 -10.83
CA LYS A 250 -8.57 -32.09 -9.49
C LYS A 250 -7.59 -31.40 -8.52
N SER A 251 -6.29 -31.46 -8.80
CA SER A 251 -5.24 -30.84 -8.00
C SER A 251 -4.60 -29.62 -8.69
N GLY A 252 -5.28 -29.05 -9.70
CA GLY A 252 -4.73 -27.99 -10.57
C GLY A 252 -3.99 -26.87 -9.84
N GLN A 253 -4.53 -26.41 -8.71
CA GLN A 253 -3.92 -25.33 -7.92
C GLN A 253 -2.55 -25.66 -7.33
N LEU A 254 -2.24 -26.95 -7.11
CA LEU A 254 -0.95 -27.41 -6.57
C LEU A 254 0.17 -27.36 -7.61
N TYR A 255 -0.12 -27.08 -8.89
CA TYR A 255 0.92 -26.96 -9.91
C TYR A 255 1.38 -25.52 -10.16
N PHE A 256 0.62 -24.50 -9.75
CA PHE A 256 0.99 -23.10 -9.96
C PHE A 256 2.40 -22.73 -9.48
N PRO A 257 2.87 -23.18 -8.30
CA PRO A 257 4.23 -22.89 -7.84
C PRO A 257 5.33 -23.37 -8.81
N PHE A 258 4.99 -24.31 -9.70
CA PHE A 258 5.91 -25.00 -10.58
C PHE A 258 5.64 -24.73 -12.06
N ILE A 259 4.68 -23.86 -12.40
CA ILE A 259 4.26 -23.65 -13.79
C ILE A 259 5.45 -23.31 -14.70
N ASP A 260 6.41 -22.52 -14.21
CA ASP A 260 7.59 -22.12 -14.98
C ASP A 260 8.49 -23.30 -15.34
N GLU A 261 8.63 -24.23 -14.39
CA GLU A 261 9.44 -25.43 -14.57
C GLU A 261 8.69 -26.48 -15.41
N ILE A 262 7.36 -26.53 -15.32
CA ILE A 262 6.51 -27.42 -16.15
C ILE A 262 6.54 -27.01 -17.62
N TYR A 263 6.28 -25.74 -17.95
CA TYR A 263 6.25 -25.33 -19.37
C TYR A 263 7.63 -25.39 -20.03
N ARG A 264 8.71 -25.34 -19.22
CA ARG A 264 10.09 -25.53 -19.67
C ARG A 264 10.52 -27.00 -19.72
N GLY A 265 9.64 -27.94 -19.34
CA GLY A 265 9.90 -29.37 -19.38
C GLY A 265 10.94 -29.86 -18.35
N LYS A 266 11.18 -29.09 -17.28
CA LYS A 266 12.14 -29.45 -16.22
C LYS A 266 11.53 -30.28 -15.10
N ILE A 267 10.21 -30.18 -14.91
CA ILE A 267 9.44 -31.03 -14.02
C ILE A 267 8.11 -31.39 -14.70
N SER A 268 7.68 -32.63 -14.53
CA SER A 268 6.40 -33.12 -15.04
C SER A 268 5.29 -33.03 -13.99
N PHE A 269 4.03 -33.05 -14.44
CA PHE A 269 2.88 -33.19 -13.54
C PHE A 269 2.98 -34.45 -12.66
N ASP A 270 3.43 -35.57 -13.23
CA ASP A 270 3.60 -36.84 -12.53
C ASP A 270 4.64 -36.77 -11.39
N GLU A 271 5.72 -36.03 -11.57
CA GLU A 271 6.73 -35.81 -10.52
C GLU A 271 6.16 -35.01 -9.35
N ILE A 272 5.33 -34.00 -9.63
CA ILE A 272 4.65 -33.21 -8.59
C ILE A 272 3.60 -34.07 -7.88
N ASP A 273 2.87 -34.90 -8.62
CA ASP A 273 1.83 -35.77 -8.09
C ASP A 273 2.35 -36.78 -7.05
N LYS A 274 3.60 -37.22 -7.19
CA LYS A 274 4.27 -38.10 -6.21
C LYS A 274 4.51 -37.43 -4.86
N VAL A 275 4.64 -36.09 -4.81
CA VAL A 275 5.02 -35.37 -3.58
C VAL A 275 3.92 -34.46 -3.04
N LYS A 276 2.93 -34.05 -3.86
CA LYS A 276 1.89 -33.07 -3.48
C LYS A 276 1.05 -33.43 -2.27
N GLY A 277 0.94 -34.72 -1.95
CA GLY A 277 0.23 -35.22 -0.78
C GLY A 277 1.05 -35.27 0.51
N ASN A 278 2.35 -34.94 0.45
CA ASN A 278 3.27 -34.96 1.59
C ASN A 278 3.79 -33.54 1.84
N ASP A 279 3.43 -32.96 2.99
CA ASP A 279 3.79 -31.58 3.33
C ASP A 279 5.30 -31.30 3.34
N LEU A 280 6.10 -32.28 3.78
CA LEU A 280 7.56 -32.17 3.80
C LEU A 280 8.12 -32.16 2.37
N GLU A 281 7.80 -33.17 1.57
CA GLU A 281 8.37 -33.30 0.22
C GLU A 281 7.88 -32.21 -0.72
N TYR A 282 6.63 -31.77 -0.57
CA TYR A 282 6.08 -30.65 -1.32
C TYR A 282 6.74 -29.32 -0.94
N TYR A 283 6.94 -29.05 0.35
CA TYR A 283 7.67 -27.86 0.81
C TYR A 283 9.12 -27.86 0.31
N ARG A 284 9.82 -29.01 0.40
CA ARG A 284 11.16 -29.21 -0.13
C ARG A 284 11.24 -28.92 -1.62
N LEU A 285 10.27 -29.40 -2.41
CA LEU A 285 10.21 -29.12 -3.84
C LEU A 285 10.06 -27.62 -4.12
N MET A 286 9.19 -26.92 -3.39
CA MET A 286 9.04 -25.46 -3.53
C MET A 286 10.32 -24.70 -3.18
N VAL A 287 11.00 -25.07 -2.08
CA VAL A 287 12.30 -24.50 -1.69
C VAL A 287 13.33 -24.69 -2.79
N LYS A 288 13.44 -25.90 -3.34
CA LYS A 288 14.35 -26.21 -4.45
C LYS A 288 14.07 -25.34 -5.68
N VAL A 289 12.80 -25.21 -6.08
CA VAL A 289 12.41 -24.39 -7.23
C VAL A 289 12.69 -22.91 -6.98
N ARG A 290 12.46 -22.41 -5.75
CA ARG A 290 12.80 -21.02 -5.40
C ARG A 290 14.31 -20.75 -5.51
N MET A 291 15.15 -21.68 -5.06
CA MET A 291 16.60 -21.54 -5.20
C MET A 291 17.03 -21.49 -6.67
N GLN A 292 16.43 -22.34 -7.52
CA GLN A 292 16.68 -22.33 -8.97
C GLN A 292 16.20 -21.02 -9.62
N HIS A 293 15.03 -20.52 -9.24
CA HIS A 293 14.51 -19.23 -9.69
C HIS A 293 15.46 -18.08 -9.31
N THR A 294 15.98 -18.08 -8.08
CA THR A 294 16.91 -17.04 -7.61
C THR A 294 18.23 -17.07 -8.39
N ALA A 295 18.79 -18.25 -8.64
CA ALA A 295 19.99 -18.40 -9.46
C ALA A 295 19.80 -17.83 -10.89
N ARG A 296 18.62 -18.05 -11.48
CA ARG A 296 18.26 -17.52 -12.81
C ARG A 296 18.05 -16.00 -12.79
N MET A 297 17.51 -15.46 -11.70
CA MET A 297 17.33 -14.00 -11.55
C MET A 297 18.66 -13.24 -11.52
N ILE A 298 19.73 -13.84 -10.99
CA ILE A 298 21.09 -13.29 -11.10
C ILE A 298 21.49 -13.12 -12.57
N GLN A 299 21.01 -14.00 -13.45
CA GLN A 299 21.22 -13.97 -14.89
C GLN A 299 20.16 -13.13 -15.64
N ARG A 300 19.39 -12.29 -14.92
CA ARG A 300 18.33 -11.42 -15.44
C ARG A 300 17.12 -12.14 -16.07
N ASP A 301 16.89 -13.40 -15.69
CA ASP A 301 15.66 -14.13 -16.02
C ASP A 301 14.50 -13.73 -15.10
N THR A 302 13.26 -13.89 -15.58
CA THR A 302 12.02 -13.59 -14.86
C THR A 302 11.09 -14.81 -14.80
N PRO A 303 11.28 -15.72 -13.84
CA PRO A 303 10.44 -16.90 -13.70
C PRO A 303 8.96 -16.56 -13.41
N MET A 304 8.04 -17.28 -14.05
CA MET A 304 6.59 -17.13 -13.85
C MET A 304 6.14 -17.57 -12.45
N GLU A 305 5.01 -17.00 -11.98
CA GLU A 305 4.37 -17.34 -10.69
C GLU A 305 5.31 -17.28 -9.47
N ARG A 306 6.42 -16.51 -9.53
CA ARG A 306 7.37 -16.38 -8.42
C ARG A 306 6.69 -15.94 -7.13
N LYS A 307 5.74 -15.00 -7.21
CA LYS A 307 4.98 -14.51 -6.06
C LYS A 307 4.13 -15.64 -5.46
N ALA A 308 3.38 -16.36 -6.30
CA ALA A 308 2.56 -17.48 -5.87
C ALA A 308 3.38 -18.64 -5.27
N LEU A 309 4.57 -18.92 -5.81
CA LEU A 309 5.51 -19.88 -5.21
C LEU A 309 5.86 -19.45 -3.78
N VAL A 310 6.25 -18.19 -3.58
CA VAL A 310 6.57 -17.66 -2.24
C VAL A 310 5.36 -17.69 -1.32
N GLU A 311 4.19 -17.23 -1.76
CA GLU A 311 2.96 -17.28 -0.98
C GLU A 311 2.60 -18.72 -0.57
N ARG A 312 2.82 -19.71 -1.45
CA ARG A 312 2.57 -21.11 -1.11
C ARG A 312 3.61 -21.68 -0.15
N MET A 313 4.88 -21.29 -0.30
CA MET A 313 5.94 -21.62 0.65
C MET A 313 5.65 -21.02 2.03
N GLU A 314 5.25 -19.75 2.08
CA GLU A 314 4.89 -19.03 3.30
C GLU A 314 3.71 -19.72 4.00
N ASN A 315 2.63 -19.99 3.28
CA ASN A 315 1.47 -20.68 3.82
C ASN A 315 1.84 -22.06 4.41
N LYS A 316 2.71 -22.83 3.73
CA LYS A 316 3.17 -24.12 4.26
C LYS A 316 4.13 -23.98 5.45
N ALA A 317 5.04 -23.01 5.40
CA ALA A 317 5.90 -22.66 6.53
C ALA A 317 5.07 -22.34 7.78
N ARG A 318 4.08 -21.46 7.63
CA ARG A 318 3.16 -21.01 8.69
C ARG A 318 2.29 -22.14 9.22
N GLN A 319 1.49 -22.75 8.35
CA GLN A 319 0.44 -23.70 8.75
C GLN A 319 0.99 -25.03 9.29
N PHE A 320 2.12 -25.52 8.75
CA PHE A 320 2.61 -26.85 9.10
C PHE A 320 3.78 -26.82 10.09
N TYR A 321 4.68 -25.84 10.00
CA TYR A 321 5.86 -25.80 10.86
C TYR A 321 5.74 -24.78 11.98
N ILE A 322 5.50 -23.50 11.65
CA ILE A 322 5.56 -22.40 12.63
C ILE A 322 4.41 -22.48 13.63
N SER A 323 3.19 -22.73 13.17
CA SER A 323 2.01 -22.91 14.03
C SER A 323 2.24 -24.01 15.07
N GLN A 324 2.83 -25.14 14.67
CA GLN A 324 3.10 -26.26 15.57
C GLN A 324 4.16 -25.92 16.61
N ILE A 325 5.29 -25.34 16.21
CA ILE A 325 6.36 -24.99 17.17
C ILE A 325 5.97 -23.83 18.09
N ASN A 326 5.09 -22.94 17.63
CA ASN A 326 4.48 -21.88 18.45
C ASN A 326 3.46 -22.47 19.44
N GLY A 327 2.58 -23.37 18.98
CA GLY A 327 1.61 -24.04 19.85
C GLY A 327 2.27 -24.88 20.94
N LEU A 328 3.44 -25.46 20.65
CA LEU A 328 4.25 -26.22 21.59
C LEU A 328 5.24 -25.36 22.40
N HIS A 329 5.03 -24.04 22.55
CA HIS A 329 6.01 -23.14 23.18
C HIS A 329 6.35 -23.47 24.65
N ASN A 330 5.46 -24.15 25.37
CA ASN A 330 5.68 -24.63 26.74
C ASN A 330 6.26 -26.05 26.81
N SER A 331 6.44 -26.71 25.66
CA SER A 331 6.98 -28.08 25.61
C SER A 331 8.52 -28.09 25.53
N PRO A 332 9.18 -29.14 26.03
CA PRO A 332 10.63 -29.32 25.87
C PRO A 332 11.07 -29.38 24.39
N ASP A 333 12.31 -28.94 24.12
CA ASP A 333 12.90 -28.87 22.77
C ASP A 333 12.70 -30.14 21.90
N PRO A 334 12.92 -31.38 22.40
CA PRO A 334 12.76 -32.59 21.58
C PRO A 334 11.33 -32.85 21.12
N VAL A 335 10.34 -32.40 21.89
CA VAL A 335 8.92 -32.51 21.53
C VAL A 335 8.55 -31.35 20.63
N ARG A 336 8.84 -30.13 21.08
CA ARG A 336 8.45 -28.88 20.43
C ARG A 336 8.87 -28.80 18.96
N PHE A 337 10.10 -29.19 18.67
CA PHE A 337 10.68 -28.97 17.35
C PHE A 337 10.89 -30.26 16.55
N LYS A 338 10.24 -31.35 16.94
CA LYS A 338 10.31 -32.63 16.23
C LYS A 338 9.94 -32.49 14.75
N VAL A 339 8.93 -31.67 14.45
CA VAL A 339 8.49 -31.39 13.06
C VAL A 339 9.59 -30.78 12.19
N LEU A 340 10.59 -30.14 12.79
CA LEU A 340 11.71 -29.52 12.08
C LEU A 340 12.87 -30.48 11.83
N GLU A 341 12.91 -31.67 12.45
CA GLU A 341 14.00 -32.64 12.33
C GLU A 341 14.37 -33.03 10.88
N PRO A 342 13.42 -33.28 9.97
CA PRO A 342 13.75 -33.68 8.60
C PRO A 342 14.24 -32.53 7.70
N LEU A 343 14.11 -31.28 8.16
CA LEU A 343 14.45 -30.10 7.36
C LEU A 343 15.95 -29.82 7.32
N GLN A 344 16.43 -29.36 6.17
CA GLN A 344 17.79 -28.95 5.90
C GLN A 344 18.01 -27.45 6.21
N PRO A 345 19.26 -26.97 6.33
CA PRO A 345 19.55 -25.56 6.65
C PRO A 345 18.81 -24.54 5.77
N HIS A 346 18.78 -24.74 4.45
CA HIS A 346 18.08 -23.85 3.52
C HIS A 346 16.55 -23.89 3.65
N GLU A 347 15.97 -25.00 4.14
CA GLU A 347 14.52 -25.13 4.33
C GLU A 347 14.11 -24.40 5.60
N LEU A 348 14.93 -24.52 6.65
CA LEU A 348 14.79 -23.78 7.92
C LEU A 348 15.04 -22.28 7.73
N TYR A 349 15.98 -21.89 6.86
CA TYR A 349 16.20 -20.50 6.48
C TYR A 349 14.92 -19.84 5.96
N TYR A 350 14.20 -20.52 5.06
CA TYR A 350 12.91 -20.02 4.57
C TYR A 350 11.84 -19.97 5.66
N LEU A 351 11.84 -20.86 6.66
CA LEU A 351 10.95 -20.71 7.81
C LEU A 351 11.24 -19.42 8.59
N CYS A 352 12.51 -19.03 8.73
CA CYS A 352 12.87 -17.78 9.40
C CYS A 352 12.38 -16.55 8.63
N VAL A 353 12.56 -16.49 7.30
CA VAL A 353 12.24 -15.27 6.52
C VAL A 353 10.78 -15.19 6.07
N LEU A 354 10.11 -16.33 5.85
CA LEU A 354 8.69 -16.37 5.49
C LEU A 354 7.78 -16.46 6.74
N GLY A 355 8.38 -16.68 7.92
CA GLY A 355 7.67 -16.74 9.19
C GLY A 355 7.57 -15.43 9.96
N GLU A 356 8.06 -14.32 9.39
CA GLU A 356 8.26 -13.04 10.09
C GLU A 356 7.04 -12.59 10.89
N ASP A 357 5.85 -12.67 10.31
CA ASP A 357 4.62 -12.15 10.91
C ASP A 357 4.05 -13.05 12.03
N GLU A 358 4.56 -14.27 12.24
CA GLU A 358 3.97 -15.25 13.18
C GLU A 358 4.96 -15.91 14.13
N ILE A 359 6.24 -15.95 13.80
CA ILE A 359 7.21 -16.75 14.56
C ILE A 359 7.49 -16.13 15.93
N TYR A 360 7.29 -16.88 17.01
CA TYR A 360 7.62 -16.39 18.36
C TYR A 360 9.13 -16.32 18.56
N THR A 361 9.62 -15.44 19.44
CA THR A 361 11.06 -15.35 19.76
C THR A 361 11.68 -16.69 20.14
N SER A 362 11.02 -17.46 21.02
CA SER A 362 11.53 -18.78 21.41
C SER A 362 11.48 -19.80 20.25
N SER A 363 10.51 -19.66 19.33
CA SER A 363 10.42 -20.49 18.13
C SER A 363 11.55 -20.14 17.16
N TYR A 364 11.74 -18.86 16.85
CA TYR A 364 12.81 -18.37 15.98
C TYR A 364 14.18 -18.84 16.47
N ARG A 365 14.50 -18.62 17.75
CA ARG A 365 15.76 -19.09 18.34
C ARG A 365 15.93 -20.60 18.24
N GLY A 366 14.83 -21.35 18.40
CA GLY A 366 14.82 -22.80 18.21
C GLY A 366 15.07 -23.25 16.77
N VAL A 367 14.54 -22.52 15.78
CA VAL A 367 14.83 -22.74 14.34
C VAL A 367 16.28 -22.36 14.03
N PHE A 368 16.74 -21.20 14.47
CA PHE A 368 18.09 -20.69 14.27
C PHE A 368 19.15 -21.65 14.85
N LYS A 369 18.99 -22.09 16.11
CA LYS A 369 19.84 -23.11 16.75
C LYS A 369 19.96 -24.38 15.89
N ARG A 370 18.85 -24.80 15.29
CA ARG A 370 18.75 -25.97 14.40
C ARG A 370 19.42 -25.78 13.05
N ILE A 371 19.46 -24.55 12.52
CA ILE A 371 20.27 -24.20 11.35
C ILE A 371 21.74 -24.39 11.72
N ILE A 372 22.21 -23.76 12.80
CA ILE A 372 23.61 -23.83 13.24
C ILE A 372 24.06 -25.26 13.52
N GLN A 373 23.25 -26.05 14.22
CA GLN A 373 23.54 -27.47 14.49
C GLN A 373 23.71 -28.29 13.21
N ARG A 374 22.90 -28.02 12.17
CA ARG A 374 22.96 -28.76 10.90
C ARG A 374 24.07 -28.32 9.98
N LEU A 375 24.57 -27.09 10.14
CA LEU A 375 25.79 -26.65 9.47
C LEU A 375 27.02 -27.42 9.99
N LYS A 376 26.97 -28.06 11.17
CA LYS A 376 28.04 -28.94 11.69
C LYS A 376 29.44 -28.29 11.63
N GLY A 377 29.53 -27.00 11.95
CA GLY A 377 30.78 -26.24 11.90
C GLY A 377 31.12 -25.66 10.52
N THR A 378 30.33 -25.91 9.49
CA THR A 378 30.38 -25.13 8.25
C THR A 378 30.07 -23.66 8.54
N PRO A 379 30.88 -22.71 8.03
CA PRO A 379 30.65 -21.29 8.21
C PRO A 379 29.23 -20.84 7.83
N THR A 380 28.65 -19.91 8.60
CA THR A 380 27.27 -19.46 8.42
C THR A 380 27.04 -18.70 7.12
N ASP A 381 28.06 -18.12 6.50
CA ASP A 381 27.99 -17.47 5.19
C ASP A 381 27.69 -18.43 4.04
N SER A 382 28.00 -19.72 4.20
CA SER A 382 27.62 -20.77 3.25
C SER A 382 26.10 -20.85 3.02
N LEU A 383 25.30 -20.45 4.01
CA LEU A 383 23.84 -20.40 3.90
C LEU A 383 23.44 -19.38 2.83
N PHE A 384 23.98 -18.17 2.87
CA PHE A 384 23.67 -17.12 1.90
C PHE A 384 24.14 -17.49 0.49
N MET A 385 25.32 -18.10 0.36
CA MET A 385 25.82 -18.58 -0.92
C MET A 385 24.89 -19.65 -1.52
N THR A 386 24.45 -20.61 -0.71
CA THR A 386 23.50 -21.66 -1.13
C THR A 386 22.19 -21.06 -1.62
N MET A 387 21.71 -20.01 -0.93
CA MET A 387 20.48 -19.31 -1.27
C MET A 387 20.61 -18.32 -2.43
N ASN A 388 21.80 -18.16 -3.03
CA ASN A 388 22.07 -17.09 -4.00
C ASN A 388 21.70 -15.71 -3.43
N PHE A 389 21.91 -15.52 -2.12
CA PHE A 389 21.53 -14.34 -1.33
C PHE A 389 20.03 -14.02 -1.35
N ASP A 390 19.15 -14.98 -1.67
CA ASP A 390 17.70 -14.77 -1.58
C ASP A 390 17.27 -14.38 -0.15
N TYR A 391 16.53 -13.29 0.01
CA TYR A 391 16.08 -12.76 1.32
C TYR A 391 17.19 -12.54 2.37
N PHE A 392 18.46 -12.38 1.97
CA PHE A 392 19.56 -12.28 2.94
C PHE A 392 19.41 -11.08 3.89
N ARG A 393 18.90 -9.93 3.40
CA ARG A 393 18.61 -8.75 4.23
C ARG A 393 17.54 -9.06 5.27
N LYS A 394 16.44 -9.67 4.83
CA LYS A 394 15.38 -10.13 5.73
C LYS A 394 15.89 -11.10 6.79
N PHE A 395 16.76 -12.05 6.43
CA PHE A 395 17.35 -12.97 7.41
C PHE A 395 18.25 -12.25 8.42
N ILE A 396 19.07 -11.28 7.98
CA ILE A 396 19.89 -10.44 8.87
C ILE A 396 19.00 -9.60 9.80
N LYS A 397 17.94 -8.97 9.27
CA LYS A 397 16.94 -8.25 10.07
C LYS A 397 16.32 -9.17 11.13
N MET A 398 15.89 -10.37 10.75
CA MET A 398 15.32 -11.34 11.69
C MET A 398 16.34 -11.73 12.76
N ALA A 399 17.59 -12.01 12.38
CA ALA A 399 18.66 -12.29 13.34
C ALA A 399 18.90 -11.10 14.29
N ALA A 400 18.85 -9.86 13.80
CA ALA A 400 18.95 -8.67 14.64
C ALA A 400 17.77 -8.54 15.62
N ALA A 401 16.54 -8.71 15.12
CA ALA A 401 15.32 -8.59 15.90
C ALA A 401 15.26 -9.59 17.07
N TYR A 402 15.77 -10.80 16.87
CA TYR A 402 15.74 -11.88 17.86
C TYR A 402 17.05 -12.08 18.65
N ASN A 403 18.01 -11.15 18.51
CA ASN A 403 19.32 -11.13 19.18
C ASN A 403 20.27 -12.28 18.79
N GLU A 404 20.22 -12.75 17.54
CA GLU A 404 21.09 -13.80 17.01
C GLU A 404 22.09 -13.30 15.96
N LEU A 405 22.07 -12.01 15.61
CA LEU A 405 22.99 -11.46 14.59
C LEU A 405 24.47 -11.60 14.99
N ASP A 406 24.82 -11.34 16.25
CA ASP A 406 26.20 -11.50 16.70
C ASP A 406 26.66 -12.96 16.64
N THR A 407 25.78 -13.90 16.99
CA THR A 407 26.03 -15.34 16.85
C THR A 407 26.26 -15.70 15.38
N LEU A 408 25.40 -15.20 14.49
CA LEU A 408 25.49 -15.42 13.05
C LEU A 408 26.85 -14.94 12.51
N LEU A 409 27.26 -13.70 12.83
CA LEU A 409 28.48 -13.09 12.34
C LEU A 409 29.76 -13.75 12.90
N LYS A 410 29.75 -14.18 14.17
CA LYS A 410 30.90 -14.86 14.80
C LYS A 410 31.16 -16.26 14.25
N LEU A 411 30.18 -16.87 13.59
CA LEU A 411 30.28 -18.23 13.04
C LEU A 411 30.66 -18.25 11.54
N MET A 412 31.15 -17.13 11.00
CA MET A 412 31.76 -17.02 9.67
C MET A 412 33.12 -16.31 9.75
N PRO A 413 33.97 -16.35 8.71
CA PRO A 413 35.23 -15.59 8.71
C PRO A 413 34.99 -14.08 8.86
N ASP A 414 35.85 -13.40 9.62
CA ASP A 414 35.72 -11.95 9.90
C ASP A 414 35.66 -11.09 8.62
N SER A 415 36.42 -11.48 7.59
CA SER A 415 36.37 -10.84 6.27
C SER A 415 34.99 -10.96 5.63
N ASN A 416 34.35 -12.12 5.78
CA ASN A 416 33.06 -12.41 5.17
C ASN A 416 31.93 -11.74 5.97
N ALA A 417 32.03 -11.70 7.31
CA ALA A 417 31.13 -10.92 8.15
C ALA A 417 31.16 -9.44 7.78
N THR A 418 32.35 -8.88 7.56
CA THR A 418 32.53 -7.50 7.09
C THR A 418 31.87 -7.30 5.72
N VAL A 419 32.17 -8.16 4.74
CA VAL A 419 31.58 -8.07 3.38
C VAL A 419 30.07 -8.23 3.40
N LEU A 420 29.53 -9.12 4.24
CA LEU A 420 28.10 -9.33 4.39
C LEU A 420 27.41 -8.08 4.91
N MET A 421 27.96 -7.44 5.95
CA MET A 421 27.40 -6.20 6.50
C MET A 421 27.50 -5.02 5.53
N LYS A 422 28.58 -4.93 4.75
CA LYS A 422 28.66 -3.96 3.65
C LYS A 422 27.61 -4.22 2.58
N SER A 423 27.44 -5.48 2.20
CA SER A 423 26.42 -5.90 1.23
C SER A 423 25.00 -5.64 1.77
N PHE A 424 24.80 -5.78 3.08
CA PHE A 424 23.57 -5.45 3.79
C PHE A 424 23.22 -3.95 3.76
N MET A 425 24.19 -3.07 3.49
CA MET A 425 23.94 -1.64 3.27
C MET A 425 23.99 -1.23 1.80
N PHE A 426 24.73 -1.96 0.96
CA PHE A 426 25.00 -1.59 -0.43
C PHE A 426 23.85 -1.93 -1.38
N GLY A 427 23.55 -1.04 -2.32
CA GLY A 427 22.67 -1.33 -3.46
C GLY A 427 21.18 -1.20 -3.16
N LEU A 428 20.80 -0.58 -2.04
CA LEU A 428 19.39 -0.38 -1.66
C LEU A 428 18.63 0.41 -2.73
N GLU A 429 19.30 1.37 -3.37
CA GLU A 429 18.76 2.24 -4.40
C GLU A 429 18.30 1.51 -5.67
N ARG A 430 18.80 0.29 -5.92
CA ARG A 430 18.49 -0.48 -7.13
C ARG A 430 17.13 -1.14 -7.06
N ASN A 431 16.68 -1.45 -5.85
CA ASN A 431 15.42 -2.14 -5.59
C ASN A 431 14.36 -1.21 -4.97
N THR A 432 14.77 -0.02 -4.51
CA THR A 432 13.88 0.94 -3.86
C THR A 432 13.17 1.83 -4.90
N SER A 433 11.84 1.82 -4.84
CA SER A 433 10.91 2.59 -5.69
C SER A 433 9.63 2.88 -4.91
N LEU A 434 8.72 3.71 -5.44
CA LEU A 434 7.46 4.06 -4.75
C LEU A 434 6.60 2.84 -4.36
N VAL A 435 6.71 1.76 -5.13
CA VAL A 435 5.96 0.51 -4.94
C VAL A 435 6.73 -0.56 -4.16
N ASN A 436 8.05 -0.43 -4.00
CA ASN A 436 8.88 -1.40 -3.30
C ASN A 436 9.99 -0.69 -2.51
N VAL A 437 9.92 -0.70 -1.18
CA VAL A 437 10.96 -0.15 -0.30
C VAL A 437 11.42 -1.15 0.76
N GLU A 438 11.09 -2.44 0.58
CA GLU A 438 11.28 -3.51 1.57
C GLU A 438 12.74 -3.63 2.03
N ASP A 439 13.69 -3.67 1.09
CA ASP A 439 15.12 -3.84 1.41
C ASP A 439 15.68 -2.72 2.28
N ALA A 440 15.25 -1.47 2.04
CA ALA A 440 15.69 -0.31 2.82
C ALA A 440 15.00 -0.31 4.19
N VAL A 441 13.70 -0.60 4.24
CA VAL A 441 12.98 -0.77 5.52
C VAL A 441 13.60 -1.87 6.38
N ASP A 442 13.97 -3.00 5.78
CA ASP A 442 14.63 -4.11 6.48
C ASP A 442 15.95 -3.68 7.14
N VAL A 443 16.69 -2.78 6.48
CA VAL A 443 17.93 -2.17 7.00
C VAL A 443 17.65 -1.22 8.15
N ALA A 444 16.67 -0.31 7.99
CA ALA A 444 16.24 0.62 9.02
C ALA A 444 15.77 -0.12 10.29
N ASP A 445 14.97 -1.17 10.14
CA ASP A 445 14.45 -1.96 11.24
C ASP A 445 15.54 -2.79 11.93
N ALA A 446 16.48 -3.36 11.16
CA ALA A 446 17.64 -4.05 11.72
C ALA A 446 18.48 -3.09 12.59
N TYR A 447 18.74 -1.87 12.12
CA TYR A 447 19.48 -0.86 12.88
C TYR A 447 18.80 -0.55 14.22
N SER A 448 17.48 -0.37 14.22
CA SER A 448 16.72 -0.12 15.46
C SER A 448 16.90 -1.20 16.53
N SER A 449 17.14 -2.46 16.10
CA SER A 449 17.33 -3.60 16.99
C SER A 449 18.78 -3.75 17.47
N ILE A 450 19.74 -3.24 16.69
CA ILE A 450 21.19 -3.33 16.96
C ILE A 450 21.68 -2.13 17.78
N PHE A 451 21.15 -0.93 17.54
CA PHE A 451 21.70 0.33 18.05
C PHE A 451 21.98 0.34 19.56
N GLU A 452 21.07 -0.18 20.39
CA GLU A 452 21.27 -0.21 21.85
C GLU A 452 22.14 -1.40 22.31
N LYS A 453 22.14 -2.51 21.56
CA LYS A 453 22.72 -3.80 21.98
C LYS A 453 24.15 -4.02 21.48
N ASN A 454 24.49 -3.50 20.30
CA ASN A 454 25.80 -3.64 19.69
C ASN A 454 26.21 -2.31 19.02
N LYS A 455 26.82 -1.44 19.83
CA LYS A 455 27.23 -0.08 19.43
C LYS A 455 28.25 -0.06 18.29
N THR A 456 29.17 -1.02 18.27
CA THR A 456 30.19 -1.13 17.21
C THR A 456 29.55 -1.45 15.86
N LEU A 457 28.66 -2.43 15.81
CA LEU A 457 27.97 -2.81 14.58
C LEU A 457 27.09 -1.66 14.07
N ALA A 458 26.37 -0.98 14.96
CA ALA A 458 25.56 0.19 14.62
C ALA A 458 26.42 1.34 14.07
N ALA A 459 27.58 1.62 14.66
CA ALA A 459 28.50 2.64 14.15
C ALA A 459 29.00 2.30 12.73
N ASN A 460 29.32 1.03 12.47
CA ASN A 460 29.73 0.57 11.15
C ASN A 460 28.61 0.72 10.12
N MET A 461 27.35 0.40 10.48
CA MET A 461 26.20 0.59 9.58
C MET A 461 25.97 2.07 9.23
N LEU A 462 26.12 2.97 10.21
CA LEU A 462 26.03 4.42 9.97
C LEU A 462 27.13 4.91 9.02
N GLU A 463 28.36 4.43 9.21
CA GLU A 463 29.46 4.78 8.32
C GLU A 463 29.23 4.24 6.89
N GLU A 464 28.73 3.02 6.74
CA GLU A 464 28.37 2.48 5.43
C GLU A 464 27.21 3.27 4.76
N ALA A 465 26.22 3.75 5.53
CA ALA A 465 25.18 4.63 5.00
C ALA A 465 25.76 5.95 4.45
N ARG A 466 26.71 6.56 5.18
CA ARG A 466 27.44 7.76 4.74
C ARG A 466 28.23 7.52 3.47
N GLN A 467 29.00 6.43 3.43
CA GLN A 467 29.83 6.09 2.27
C GLN A 467 28.99 5.82 1.02
N ASN A 468 27.84 5.16 1.16
CA ASN A 468 26.94 4.92 0.03
C ASN A 468 26.22 6.20 -0.43
N TYR A 469 25.88 7.11 0.48
CA TYR A 469 25.40 8.45 0.13
C TYR A 469 26.43 9.21 -0.72
N ASP A 470 27.67 9.31 -0.26
CA ASP A 470 28.76 10.01 -0.97
C ASP A 470 29.07 9.35 -2.32
N ARG A 471 28.96 8.02 -2.40
CA ARG A 471 29.08 7.26 -3.66
C ARG A 471 27.96 7.66 -4.63
N CYS A 472 26.71 7.70 -4.19
CA CYS A 472 25.57 8.07 -5.03
C CYS A 472 25.63 9.54 -5.46
N GLN A 473 26.13 10.44 -4.62
CA GLN A 473 26.42 11.83 -5.01
C GLN A 473 27.45 11.89 -6.14
N ARG A 474 28.61 11.23 -5.97
CA ARG A 474 29.67 11.19 -6.99
C ARG A 474 29.23 10.56 -8.31
N ASN A 475 28.32 9.60 -8.26
CA ASN A 475 27.80 8.90 -9.43
C ASN A 475 26.60 9.59 -10.09
N GLY A 476 26.09 10.69 -9.53
CA GLY A 476 24.89 11.36 -10.04
C GLY A 476 23.63 10.49 -9.96
N ASP A 477 23.49 9.71 -8.89
CA ASP A 477 22.35 8.81 -8.66
C ASP A 477 21.35 9.44 -7.66
N PRO A 478 20.31 10.15 -8.14
CA PRO A 478 19.38 10.88 -7.28
C PRO A 478 18.55 9.94 -6.39
N ASN A 479 18.17 8.76 -6.88
CA ASN A 479 17.45 7.78 -6.08
C ASN A 479 18.35 7.27 -4.94
N GLY A 480 19.61 6.95 -5.24
CA GLY A 480 20.56 6.53 -4.23
C GLY A 480 20.87 7.61 -3.21
N GLN A 481 21.01 8.87 -3.63
CA GLN A 481 21.16 9.99 -2.70
C GLN A 481 19.98 10.07 -1.74
N LYS A 482 18.75 9.98 -2.26
CA LYS A 482 17.53 9.99 -1.46
C LYS A 482 17.48 8.83 -0.46
N VAL A 483 17.69 7.60 -0.91
CA VAL A 483 17.66 6.40 -0.04
C VAL A 483 18.69 6.50 1.08
N TYR A 484 19.95 6.79 0.75
CA TYR A 484 21.02 6.81 1.75
C TYR A 484 21.00 8.07 2.63
N PHE A 485 20.44 9.19 2.15
CA PHE A 485 20.15 10.33 3.00
C PHE A 485 19.17 9.95 4.11
N ILE A 486 18.06 9.29 3.74
CA ILE A 486 17.06 8.84 4.71
C ILE A 486 17.69 7.86 5.71
N GLU A 487 18.37 6.79 5.25
CA GLU A 487 19.02 5.81 6.15
C GLU A 487 19.99 6.48 7.13
N LYS A 488 20.89 7.32 6.62
CA LYS A 488 21.86 8.05 7.45
C LYS A 488 21.15 8.90 8.50
N SER A 489 20.16 9.69 8.09
CA SER A 489 19.42 10.56 9.01
C SER A 489 18.64 9.77 10.07
N LEU A 490 18.04 8.64 9.70
CA LEU A 490 17.38 7.74 10.65
C LEU A 490 18.37 7.24 11.71
N PHE A 491 19.54 6.78 11.28
CA PHE A 491 20.57 6.24 12.16
C PHE A 491 21.15 7.30 13.10
N GLU A 492 21.39 8.52 12.60
CA GLU A 492 21.85 9.66 13.39
C GLU A 492 20.81 10.09 14.44
N SER A 493 19.51 10.00 14.09
CA SER A 493 18.40 10.37 14.98
C SER A 493 18.06 9.32 16.03
N ALA A 494 18.45 8.06 15.82
CA ALA A 494 18.22 6.99 16.78
C ALA A 494 18.93 7.24 18.12
N ASP A 495 20.03 8.01 18.09
CA ASP A 495 20.66 8.54 19.29
C ASP A 495 19.89 9.77 19.80
N SER A 496 19.05 9.55 20.82
CA SER A 496 18.25 10.61 21.45
C SER A 496 19.05 11.75 22.07
N THR A 497 20.37 11.58 22.26
CA THR A 497 21.25 12.67 22.75
C THR A 497 21.54 13.72 21.68
N ASN A 498 21.34 13.39 20.40
CA ASN A 498 21.58 14.31 19.29
C ASN A 498 20.44 15.36 19.11
N HIS A 499 19.37 15.30 19.92
CA HIS A 499 18.23 16.24 19.91
C HIS A 499 17.70 16.57 18.50
N THR A 500 17.74 15.59 17.60
CA THR A 500 17.50 15.81 16.18
C THR A 500 16.01 15.66 15.85
N ASP A 501 15.39 16.71 15.29
CA ASP A 501 14.04 16.60 14.75
C ASP A 501 14.08 15.92 13.37
N ILE A 502 14.01 14.59 13.38
CA ILE A 502 14.00 13.79 12.15
C ILE A 502 12.85 14.14 11.20
N SER A 503 11.71 14.60 11.73
CA SER A 503 10.57 14.96 10.89
C SER A 503 10.90 16.18 10.03
N LYS A 504 11.58 17.16 10.65
CA LYS A 504 12.06 18.36 9.96
C LYS A 504 13.18 18.05 8.96
N ILE A 505 14.13 17.19 9.31
CA ILE A 505 15.23 16.82 8.40
C ILE A 505 14.71 16.12 7.15
N LEU A 506 13.74 15.21 7.30
CA LEU A 506 13.22 14.42 6.20
C LEU A 506 12.03 15.07 5.48
N GLY A 507 11.58 16.26 5.92
CA GLY A 507 10.42 16.93 5.32
C GLY A 507 9.09 16.17 5.49
N ILE A 508 8.97 15.36 6.55
CA ILE A 508 7.78 14.52 6.79
C ILE A 508 6.87 15.10 7.89
N PRO A 509 5.58 14.69 7.94
CA PRO A 509 4.71 15.01 9.06
C PRO A 509 5.31 14.61 10.41
N PRO A 510 5.03 15.35 11.50
CA PRO A 510 5.58 15.06 12.82
C PRO A 510 5.34 13.62 13.25
N VAL A 511 6.37 12.92 13.72
CA VAL A 511 6.26 11.54 14.22
C VAL A 511 6.17 11.45 15.75
N TYR A 512 6.42 12.56 16.44
CA TYR A 512 6.47 12.66 17.90
C TYR A 512 5.13 12.94 18.56
N GLN A 513 4.21 13.60 17.85
CA GLN A 513 2.93 14.05 18.40
C GLN A 513 1.80 13.95 17.40
N VAL A 514 0.60 13.58 17.87
CA VAL A 514 -0.67 13.75 17.15
C VAL A 514 -1.49 14.84 17.83
N PRO A 515 -1.65 16.01 17.20
CA PRO A 515 -2.54 17.07 17.71
C PRO A 515 -3.97 16.57 17.92
N TYR A 516 -4.60 16.99 19.02
CA TYR A 516 -5.96 16.60 19.37
C TYR A 516 -6.97 16.89 18.25
N GLU A 517 -6.84 18.05 17.61
CA GLU A 517 -7.72 18.52 16.53
C GLU A 517 -7.67 17.63 15.30
N ARG A 518 -6.53 16.96 15.07
CA ARG A 518 -6.37 16.03 13.93
C ARG A 518 -7.09 14.70 14.12
N LEU A 519 -7.51 14.40 15.36
CA LEU A 519 -8.26 13.18 15.71
C LEU A 519 -9.77 13.37 15.67
N LEU A 520 -10.24 14.61 15.50
CA LEU A 520 -11.65 14.94 15.48
C LEU A 520 -12.30 14.54 14.14
N ASP A 521 -13.49 13.96 14.22
CA ASP A 521 -14.40 13.85 13.10
C ASP A 521 -15.10 15.19 12.81
N THR A 522 -15.92 15.22 11.76
CA THR A 522 -16.67 16.41 11.33
C THR A 522 -17.65 16.95 12.38
N ALA A 523 -18.00 16.16 13.39
CA ALA A 523 -18.87 16.54 14.50
C ALA A 523 -18.09 16.88 15.79
N GLY A 524 -16.76 16.94 15.74
CA GLY A 524 -15.91 17.28 16.88
C GLY A 524 -15.75 16.15 17.90
N ARG A 525 -15.96 14.89 17.49
CA ARG A 525 -15.78 13.68 18.32
C ARG A 525 -14.50 12.97 17.92
N ILE A 526 -13.87 12.25 18.84
CA ILE A 526 -12.84 11.25 18.47
C ILE A 526 -13.52 9.90 18.39
N VAL A 527 -13.44 9.26 17.22
CA VAL A 527 -14.00 7.93 16.99
C VAL A 527 -12.88 6.90 16.87
N GLN A 528 -12.98 5.82 17.63
CA GLN A 528 -12.06 4.68 17.60
C GLN A 528 -12.78 3.41 17.17
N GLN A 529 -12.12 2.61 16.33
CA GLN A 529 -12.57 1.27 15.96
C GLN A 529 -11.59 0.21 16.47
N VAL A 530 -12.09 -0.76 17.22
CA VAL A 530 -11.30 -1.86 17.80
C VAL A 530 -11.77 -3.18 17.20
N PHE A 531 -10.83 -3.94 16.67
CA PHE A 531 -11.09 -5.23 16.03
C PHE A 531 -10.71 -6.36 16.97
N PHE A 532 -11.69 -7.20 17.30
CA PHE A 532 -11.50 -8.48 17.99
C PHE A 532 -11.90 -9.63 17.07
N TYR A 533 -11.40 -10.82 17.37
CA TYR A 533 -11.65 -12.02 16.58
C TYR A 533 -12.00 -13.18 17.51
N GLY A 534 -13.00 -13.96 17.15
CA GLY A 534 -13.34 -15.21 17.81
C GLY A 534 -12.42 -16.30 17.32
N ASP A 535 -11.56 -16.80 18.19
CA ASP A 535 -10.60 -17.86 17.87
C ASP A 535 -10.97 -19.16 18.61
N GLU A 536 -10.52 -20.31 18.09
CA GLU A 536 -10.74 -21.63 18.69
C GLU A 536 -10.06 -21.74 20.07
N ASP A 537 -8.88 -21.12 20.20
CA ASP A 537 -8.11 -21.04 21.45
C ASP A 537 -8.68 -20.03 22.46
N LYS A 538 -9.74 -19.31 22.07
CA LYS A 538 -10.43 -18.28 22.83
C LYS A 538 -9.59 -17.03 23.14
N ASP A 539 -8.46 -16.80 22.47
CA ASP A 539 -7.58 -15.68 22.78
C ASP A 539 -8.28 -14.33 22.57
N GLY A 540 -8.89 -14.10 21.41
CA GLY A 540 -9.59 -12.84 21.14
C GLY A 540 -10.82 -12.60 22.02
N GLN A 541 -11.53 -13.65 22.45
CA GLN A 541 -12.61 -13.60 23.45
C GLN A 541 -12.08 -13.15 24.81
N ASN A 542 -10.96 -13.71 25.26
CA ASN A 542 -10.30 -13.30 26.50
C ASN A 542 -9.76 -11.86 26.39
N SER A 543 -9.16 -11.51 25.25
CA SER A 543 -8.65 -10.17 24.95
C SER A 543 -9.77 -9.12 25.01
N TYR A 544 -10.95 -9.42 24.46
CA TYR A 544 -12.14 -8.58 24.55
C TYR A 544 -12.64 -8.42 25.99
N ALA A 545 -12.76 -9.54 26.74
CA ALA A 545 -13.21 -9.50 28.12
C ALA A 545 -12.31 -8.62 28.99
N ASN A 546 -10.99 -8.72 28.79
CA ASN A 546 -10.00 -7.89 29.46
C ASN A 546 -10.08 -6.41 29.04
N PHE A 547 -10.19 -6.12 27.75
CA PHE A 547 -10.39 -4.77 27.23
C PHE A 547 -11.63 -4.09 27.86
N MET A 548 -12.73 -4.83 28.04
CA MET A 548 -13.94 -4.30 28.66
C MET A 548 -13.75 -3.89 30.13
N THR A 549 -12.73 -4.41 30.83
CA THR A 549 -12.46 -4.01 32.23
C THR A 549 -11.97 -2.55 32.35
N LEU A 550 -11.43 -1.98 31.27
CA LEU A 550 -11.05 -0.57 31.21
C LEU A 550 -12.25 0.38 31.36
N PHE A 551 -13.46 -0.09 31.05
CA PHE A 551 -14.66 0.74 30.94
C PHE A 551 -15.78 0.33 31.90
N ARG A 552 -15.95 -0.97 32.15
CA ARG A 552 -17.00 -1.47 33.05
C ARG A 552 -16.81 -0.92 34.46
N ASN A 553 -17.92 -0.52 35.07
CA ASN A 553 -17.95 0.06 36.42
C ASN A 553 -17.12 1.35 36.59
N LYS A 554 -16.78 2.04 35.49
CA LYS A 554 -16.14 3.35 35.52
C LYS A 554 -17.17 4.43 35.22
N ALA A 555 -17.33 5.40 36.13
CA ALA A 555 -18.30 6.51 35.98
C ALA A 555 -18.02 7.42 34.76
N ASP A 556 -16.85 7.26 34.16
CA ASP A 556 -16.32 8.00 33.03
C ASP A 556 -16.82 7.50 31.66
N TRP A 557 -17.50 6.36 31.63
CA TRP A 557 -17.90 5.67 30.40
C TRP A 557 -19.34 5.17 30.46
N ALA A 558 -20.09 5.38 29.37
CA ALA A 558 -21.37 4.75 29.12
C ALA A 558 -21.19 3.65 28.09
N ILE A 559 -21.78 2.48 28.35
CA ILE A 559 -21.65 1.28 27.52
C ILE A 559 -23.03 0.87 27.01
N THR A 560 -23.16 0.69 25.71
CA THR A 560 -24.34 0.10 25.06
C THR A 560 -23.91 -0.97 24.08
N GLU A 561 -24.61 -2.08 24.01
CA GLU A 561 -24.22 -3.22 23.17
C GLU A 561 -25.40 -3.83 22.41
N ASN A 562 -25.08 -4.50 21.30
CA ASN A 562 -25.99 -5.34 20.54
C ASN A 562 -25.29 -6.71 20.30
N PRO A 563 -25.87 -7.64 19.51
CA PRO A 563 -25.23 -8.93 19.23
C PRO A 563 -23.88 -8.85 18.50
N ASP A 564 -23.63 -7.79 17.73
CA ASP A 564 -22.48 -7.69 16.82
C ASP A 564 -21.33 -6.84 17.41
N PHE A 565 -21.64 -5.77 18.15
CA PHE A 565 -20.64 -4.84 18.67
C PHE A 565 -21.07 -4.13 19.96
N VAL A 566 -20.08 -3.53 20.62
CA VAL A 566 -20.24 -2.64 21.78
C VAL A 566 -19.86 -1.21 21.41
N THR A 567 -20.60 -0.25 21.95
CA THR A 567 -20.34 1.18 21.87
C THR A 567 -20.01 1.70 23.26
N ILE A 568 -18.88 2.37 23.40
CA ILE A 568 -18.38 2.92 24.66
C ILE A 568 -18.15 4.42 24.46
N LYS A 569 -18.87 5.26 25.20
CA LYS A 569 -18.82 6.72 25.06
C LYS A 569 -18.35 7.36 26.35
N SER A 570 -17.44 8.34 26.25
CA SER A 570 -17.09 9.14 27.42
C SER A 570 -18.31 9.91 27.93
N THR A 571 -18.52 9.89 29.25
CA THR A 571 -19.57 10.67 29.94
C THR A 571 -19.01 11.92 30.60
N LYS A 572 -17.68 12.01 30.74
CA LYS A 572 -16.95 13.15 31.29
C LYS A 572 -15.80 13.54 30.36
N GLY A 573 -15.46 14.83 30.34
CA GLY A 573 -14.42 15.38 29.47
C GLY A 573 -14.89 15.55 28.03
N LYS A 574 -13.94 15.50 27.09
CA LYS A 574 -14.18 15.59 25.65
C LYS A 574 -14.82 14.30 25.09
N PRO A 575 -15.60 14.40 24.00
CA PRO A 575 -16.28 13.25 23.41
C PRO A 575 -15.31 12.27 22.75
N VAL A 576 -15.16 11.09 23.36
CA VAL A 576 -14.39 9.96 22.84
C VAL A 576 -15.34 8.77 22.73
N TRP A 577 -15.53 8.28 21.50
CA TRP A 577 -16.45 7.19 21.17
C TRP A 577 -15.65 6.00 20.65
N ILE A 578 -15.77 4.86 21.31
CA ILE A 578 -15.04 3.64 20.99
C ILE A 578 -16.05 2.59 20.58
N PHE A 579 -15.82 1.97 19.42
CA PHE A 579 -16.62 0.89 18.90
C PHE A 579 -15.76 -0.35 18.78
N ALA A 580 -16.19 -1.44 19.40
CA ALA A 580 -15.49 -2.71 19.34
C ALA A 580 -16.45 -3.81 18.88
N ASN A 581 -16.10 -4.56 17.84
CA ASN A 581 -16.88 -5.74 17.50
C ASN A 581 -16.75 -6.80 18.61
N LYS A 582 -17.78 -7.63 18.77
CA LYS A 582 -17.68 -8.80 19.63
C LYS A 582 -16.87 -9.88 18.90
N PRO A 583 -15.98 -10.62 19.61
CA PRO A 583 -15.27 -11.75 19.03
C PRO A 583 -16.22 -12.95 18.91
N LEU A 584 -16.71 -13.19 17.70
CA LEU A 584 -17.67 -14.26 17.41
C LEU A 584 -16.94 -15.42 16.72
N TYR A 585 -17.08 -16.63 17.25
CA TYR A 585 -16.51 -17.85 16.66
C TYR A 585 -17.63 -18.74 16.09
N GLY A 586 -17.47 -19.21 14.86
CA GLY A 586 -18.44 -20.09 14.21
C GLY A 586 -18.24 -20.22 12.70
N GLU A 587 -19.11 -21.00 12.06
CA GLU A 587 -19.14 -21.16 10.60
C GLU A 587 -19.48 -19.83 9.89
N ASP A 588 -19.02 -19.69 8.65
CA ASP A 588 -19.26 -18.52 7.79
C ASP A 588 -18.75 -17.17 8.32
N ASP A 589 -17.63 -17.17 9.05
CA ASP A 589 -16.90 -15.98 9.53
C ASP A 589 -17.81 -14.90 10.16
N PRO A 590 -18.37 -15.17 11.35
CA PRO A 590 -19.29 -14.25 12.00
C PRO A 590 -18.62 -12.93 12.43
N ASP A 591 -17.30 -12.90 12.65
CA ASP A 591 -16.55 -11.67 12.90
C ASP A 591 -16.59 -10.74 11.69
N ALA A 592 -16.28 -11.24 10.49
CA ALA A 592 -16.34 -10.43 9.28
C ALA A 592 -17.73 -9.83 9.06
N LYS A 593 -18.79 -10.59 9.34
CA LYS A 593 -20.18 -10.09 9.29
C LYS A 593 -20.45 -9.01 10.33
N ALA A 594 -20.00 -9.18 11.57
CA ALA A 594 -20.15 -8.18 12.62
C ALA A 594 -19.39 -6.89 12.30
N GLN A 595 -18.17 -7.01 11.77
CA GLN A 595 -17.33 -5.90 11.33
C GLN A 595 -17.96 -5.16 10.14
N GLN A 596 -18.53 -5.87 9.16
CA GLN A 596 -19.27 -5.27 8.04
C GLN A 596 -20.50 -4.50 8.51
N LYS A 597 -21.27 -5.04 9.47
CA LYS A 597 -22.41 -4.32 10.07
C LYS A 597 -21.97 -3.06 10.82
N LEU A 598 -20.85 -3.13 11.55
CA LEU A 598 -20.29 -1.97 12.23
C LEU A 598 -19.86 -0.88 11.24
N ARG A 599 -19.24 -1.26 10.12
CA ARG A 599 -18.94 -0.32 9.03
C ARG A 599 -20.20 0.34 8.45
N ALA A 600 -21.23 -0.45 8.14
CA ALA A 600 -22.50 0.11 7.66
C ALA A 600 -23.14 1.08 8.68
N TYR A 601 -22.99 0.80 9.98
CA TYR A 601 -23.42 1.70 11.04
C TYR A 601 -22.61 3.01 11.07
N PHE A 602 -21.30 2.97 10.80
CA PHE A 602 -20.50 4.18 10.66
C PHE A 602 -20.95 5.04 9.50
N ASP A 603 -21.19 4.43 8.34
CA ASP A 603 -21.67 5.14 7.15
C ASP A 603 -23.04 5.81 7.39
N ASP A 604 -23.99 5.08 8.00
CA ASP A 604 -25.32 5.61 8.35
C ASP A 604 -25.26 6.78 9.34
N LYS A 605 -24.33 6.75 10.29
CA LYS A 605 -24.20 7.76 11.35
C LYS A 605 -23.18 8.86 11.05
N GLY A 606 -22.56 8.85 9.87
CA GLY A 606 -21.48 9.78 9.52
C GLY A 606 -20.35 9.75 10.56
N LEU A 607 -19.97 8.56 11.02
CA LEU A 607 -18.86 8.34 11.95
C LEU A 607 -17.61 8.03 11.15
N GLU A 608 -16.53 8.73 11.43
CA GLU A 608 -15.26 8.56 10.73
C GLU A 608 -14.16 8.26 11.76
N PRO A 609 -13.77 6.98 11.93
CA PRO A 609 -12.74 6.62 12.89
C PRO A 609 -11.40 7.25 12.54
N SER A 610 -10.71 7.81 13.54
CA SER A 610 -9.35 8.34 13.42
C SER A 610 -8.31 7.46 14.12
N ILE A 611 -8.77 6.49 14.91
CA ILE A 611 -7.93 5.52 15.64
C ILE A 611 -8.41 4.09 15.34
N TYR A 612 -7.50 3.25 14.87
CA TYR A 612 -7.75 1.85 14.54
C TYR A 612 -6.89 0.95 15.42
N ILE A 613 -7.50 -0.05 16.07
CA ILE A 613 -6.82 -0.92 17.03
C ILE A 613 -7.08 -2.38 16.68
N HIS A 614 -6.05 -3.10 16.24
CA HIS A 614 -6.09 -4.53 15.99
C HIS A 614 -5.82 -5.32 17.27
N ARG A 615 -6.73 -6.22 17.65
CA ARG A 615 -6.62 -7.12 18.81
C ARG A 615 -6.90 -8.57 18.41
N GLY A 616 -6.20 -9.04 17.38
CA GLY A 616 -6.23 -10.43 16.92
C GLY A 616 -4.84 -10.98 16.63
N HIS A 617 -4.82 -12.25 16.23
CA HIS A 617 -3.63 -12.90 15.67
C HIS A 617 -3.22 -12.29 14.32
N SER A 618 -1.95 -12.48 13.94
CA SER A 618 -1.42 -11.86 12.72
C SER A 618 -2.06 -12.30 11.42
N TYR A 619 -2.65 -13.51 11.37
CA TYR A 619 -3.45 -13.94 10.21
C TYR A 619 -4.76 -13.14 10.04
N HIS A 620 -5.23 -12.41 11.05
CA HIS A 620 -6.41 -11.55 10.97
C HIS A 620 -6.09 -10.11 10.52
N VAL A 621 -4.82 -9.71 10.53
CA VAL A 621 -4.39 -8.32 10.28
C VAL A 621 -4.86 -7.83 8.93
N LYS A 622 -4.70 -8.63 7.89
CA LYS A 622 -5.11 -8.26 6.54
C LYS A 622 -6.60 -7.87 6.50
N SER A 623 -7.46 -8.64 7.17
CA SER A 623 -8.88 -8.32 7.30
C SER A 623 -9.12 -7.00 8.07
N THR A 624 -8.30 -6.69 9.07
CA THR A 624 -8.33 -5.36 9.71
C THR A 624 -7.85 -4.25 8.78
N LEU A 625 -6.77 -4.46 8.02
CA LEU A 625 -6.16 -3.46 7.14
C LEU A 625 -7.06 -3.09 5.97
N ASP A 626 -7.82 -4.06 5.43
CA ASP A 626 -8.92 -3.83 4.48
C ASP A 626 -10.03 -2.93 5.05
N GLN A 627 -9.96 -2.62 6.35
CA GLN A 627 -10.89 -1.76 7.06
C GLN A 627 -10.39 -0.42 7.54
N VAL A 628 -9.10 -0.17 7.44
CA VAL A 628 -8.52 1.14 7.69
C VAL A 628 -8.93 2.11 6.58
N THR A 629 -9.25 3.36 6.93
CA THR A 629 -9.59 4.42 5.99
C THR A 629 -8.55 5.55 6.04
N PRO A 630 -8.54 6.48 5.05
CA PRO A 630 -7.61 7.61 5.04
C PRO A 630 -7.73 8.59 6.22
N SER A 631 -8.80 8.51 7.03
CA SER A 631 -8.95 9.29 8.26
C SER A 631 -8.08 8.78 9.41
N ALA A 632 -7.52 7.58 9.29
CA ALA A 632 -6.63 7.01 10.30
C ALA A 632 -5.47 7.97 10.62
N ARG A 633 -5.24 8.22 11.90
CA ARG A 633 -4.11 8.99 12.43
C ARG A 633 -3.29 8.18 13.42
N ILE A 634 -3.92 7.24 14.13
CA ILE A 634 -3.25 6.30 15.02
C ILE A 634 -3.71 4.90 14.64
N VAL A 635 -2.76 4.01 14.38
CA VAL A 635 -3.02 2.60 14.10
C VAL A 635 -2.19 1.76 15.05
N ILE A 636 -2.83 0.86 15.78
CA ILE A 636 -2.18 -0.06 16.72
C ILE A 636 -2.30 -1.47 16.18
N LEU A 637 -1.18 -2.05 15.77
CA LEU A 637 -1.07 -3.41 15.24
C LEU A 637 -0.38 -4.29 16.30
N GLY A 638 -1.16 -4.92 17.17
CA GLY A 638 -0.61 -5.94 18.06
C GLY A 638 -0.09 -7.12 17.25
N SER A 639 1.15 -7.57 17.52
CA SER A 639 1.81 -8.77 16.96
C SER A 639 2.21 -8.82 15.48
N CYS A 640 2.24 -7.68 14.77
CA CYS A 640 2.29 -7.69 13.30
C CYS A 640 3.17 -6.56 12.71
N GLY A 641 4.38 -6.39 13.25
CA GLY A 641 5.28 -5.27 12.93
C GLY A 641 6.08 -5.37 11.63
N GLY A 642 5.87 -6.39 10.79
CA GLY A 642 6.60 -6.56 9.53
C GLY A 642 6.34 -5.45 8.51
N TYR A 643 7.30 -5.25 7.59
CA TYR A 643 7.25 -4.25 6.52
C TYR A 643 5.90 -4.18 5.78
N ASN A 644 5.33 -5.34 5.45
CA ASN A 644 4.08 -5.43 4.66
C ASN A 644 2.94 -4.67 5.32
N ASN A 645 2.75 -4.85 6.63
CA ASN A 645 1.66 -4.22 7.37
C ASN A 645 1.88 -2.70 7.52
N LEU A 646 3.12 -2.27 7.77
CA LEU A 646 3.48 -0.84 7.82
C LEU A 646 3.21 -0.18 6.47
N ASN A 647 3.65 -0.83 5.39
CA ASN A 647 3.46 -0.34 4.04
C ASN A 647 1.98 -0.20 3.67
N GLU A 648 1.16 -1.20 3.96
CA GLU A 648 -0.29 -1.18 3.70
C GLU A 648 -0.99 -0.03 4.44
N VAL A 649 -0.71 0.16 5.73
CA VAL A 649 -1.28 1.29 6.51
C VAL A 649 -0.88 2.62 5.88
N LEU A 650 0.40 2.81 5.53
CA LEU A 650 0.91 4.07 5.00
C LEU A 650 0.48 4.34 3.53
N MET A 651 0.10 3.31 2.77
CA MET A 651 -0.58 3.51 1.48
C MET A 651 -1.99 4.06 1.66
N ILE A 652 -2.70 3.67 2.73
CA ILE A 652 -4.05 4.14 3.04
C ILE A 652 -4.03 5.53 3.70
N SER A 653 -3.14 5.71 4.69
CA SER A 653 -2.97 6.96 5.43
C SER A 653 -1.48 7.26 5.65
N PRO A 654 -0.86 8.08 4.78
CA PRO A 654 0.57 8.45 4.88
C PRO A 654 0.95 9.12 6.20
N ASP A 655 -0.01 9.77 6.85
CA ASP A 655 0.20 10.53 8.09
C ASP A 655 -0.03 9.67 9.34
N ALA A 656 -0.41 8.40 9.21
CA ALA A 656 -0.72 7.54 10.35
C ALA A 656 0.51 7.31 11.25
N HIS A 657 0.30 7.38 12.56
CA HIS A 657 1.25 6.97 13.59
C HIS A 657 0.98 5.50 13.92
N ILE A 658 1.99 4.65 13.75
CA ILE A 658 1.85 3.21 13.91
C ILE A 658 2.57 2.75 15.18
N ILE A 659 1.83 2.13 16.08
CA ILE A 659 2.40 1.32 17.16
C ILE A 659 2.36 -0.13 16.70
N SER A 660 3.51 -0.79 16.72
CA SER A 660 3.63 -2.22 16.42
C SER A 660 4.40 -2.94 17.54
N SER A 661 4.32 -4.27 17.58
CA SER A 661 5.17 -5.09 18.44
C SER A 661 5.96 -6.11 17.63
N LYS A 662 7.20 -6.39 18.06
CA LYS A 662 8.07 -7.41 17.46
C LYS A 662 7.56 -8.83 17.70
N GLN A 663 6.83 -9.04 18.79
CA GLN A 663 6.30 -10.33 19.23
C GLN A 663 4.79 -10.25 19.51
N ILE A 664 4.23 -11.31 20.10
CA ILE A 664 2.86 -11.37 20.63
C ILE A 664 2.57 -10.15 21.49
N GLY A 665 1.54 -9.39 21.12
CA GLY A 665 1.04 -8.31 21.94
C GLY A 665 0.35 -8.86 23.18
N THR A 666 0.86 -8.58 24.38
CA THR A 666 0.22 -9.01 25.64
C THR A 666 -0.78 -7.99 26.17
N ARG A 667 -1.86 -8.48 26.80
CA ARG A 667 -2.83 -7.66 27.53
C ARG A 667 -2.17 -6.75 28.58
N THR A 668 -1.13 -7.26 29.24
CA THR A 668 -0.42 -6.53 30.32
C THR A 668 0.25 -5.26 29.82
N VAL A 669 0.55 -5.16 28.52
CA VAL A 669 1.15 -3.97 27.90
C VAL A 669 0.10 -3.17 27.12
N ASN A 670 -0.77 -3.85 26.37
CA ASN A 670 -1.79 -3.21 25.55
C ASN A 670 -2.76 -2.36 26.38
N GLU A 671 -3.23 -2.86 27.53
CA GLU A 671 -4.20 -2.16 28.35
C GLU A 671 -3.67 -0.83 28.91
N PRO A 672 -2.47 -0.75 29.51
CA PRO A 672 -1.88 0.52 29.91
C PRO A 672 -1.72 1.52 28.76
N ILE A 673 -1.29 1.08 27.57
CA ILE A 673 -1.16 1.95 26.38
C ILE A 673 -2.52 2.54 26.01
N LEU A 674 -3.54 1.69 25.86
CA LEU A 674 -4.89 2.12 25.50
C LEU A 674 -5.50 3.05 26.55
N ASN A 675 -5.28 2.75 27.83
CA ASN A 675 -5.74 3.59 28.93
C ASN A 675 -5.06 4.97 28.93
N ALA A 676 -3.76 5.03 28.66
CA ALA A 676 -3.01 6.29 28.56
C ALA A 676 -3.51 7.16 27.38
N ILE A 677 -3.75 6.55 26.23
CA ILE A 677 -4.34 7.22 25.05
C ILE A 677 -5.73 7.76 25.42
N ASN A 678 -6.64 6.89 25.88
CA ASN A 678 -8.02 7.27 26.19
C ASN A 678 -8.13 8.38 27.25
N THR A 679 -7.25 8.35 28.25
CA THR A 679 -7.18 9.39 29.28
C THR A 679 -6.75 10.73 28.70
N SER A 680 -5.71 10.75 27.86
CA SER A 680 -5.25 11.98 27.21
C SER A 680 -6.31 12.58 26.29
N LEU A 681 -6.98 11.75 25.48
CA LEU A 681 -8.03 12.20 24.57
C LEU A 681 -9.24 12.76 25.32
N ARG A 682 -9.73 12.09 26.37
CA ARG A 682 -10.84 12.62 27.19
C ARG A 682 -10.50 13.96 27.84
N ASN A 683 -9.23 14.17 28.18
CA ASN A 683 -8.78 15.44 28.75
C ASN A 683 -8.54 16.53 27.69
N GLY A 684 -8.83 16.25 26.40
CA GLY A 684 -8.63 17.20 25.30
C GLY A 684 -7.16 17.46 24.98
N ARG A 685 -6.26 16.53 25.33
CA ARG A 685 -4.83 16.67 25.11
C ARG A 685 -4.42 15.94 23.83
N SER A 686 -3.48 16.53 23.11
CA SER A 686 -2.71 15.87 22.05
C SER A 686 -2.01 14.62 22.58
N ILE A 687 -1.75 13.66 21.70
CA ILE A 687 -0.95 12.49 22.03
C ILE A 687 0.51 12.82 21.77
N ASP A 688 1.31 12.95 22.82
CA ASP A 688 2.75 13.12 22.74
C ASP A 688 3.44 11.80 23.10
N TRP A 689 4.07 11.17 22.11
CA TRP A 689 4.54 9.79 22.21
C TRP A 689 5.72 9.65 23.15
N VAL A 690 6.66 10.60 23.15
CA VAL A 690 7.88 10.51 23.96
C VAL A 690 7.58 10.51 25.47
N PRO A 691 6.89 11.52 26.05
CA PRO A 691 6.57 11.51 27.47
C PRO A 691 5.58 10.39 27.83
N MET A 692 4.66 10.03 26.93
CA MET A 692 3.74 8.90 27.16
C MET A 692 4.51 7.59 27.29
N TRP A 693 5.46 7.30 26.39
CA TRP A 693 6.24 6.07 26.43
C TRP A 693 7.16 6.02 27.64
N GLN A 694 7.78 7.15 28.01
CA GLN A 694 8.59 7.25 29.22
C GLN A 694 7.79 6.90 30.48
N GLU A 695 6.57 7.42 30.60
CA GLU A 695 5.70 7.14 31.75
C GLU A 695 5.19 5.70 31.76
N LEU A 696 4.79 5.16 30.61
CA LEU A 696 4.43 3.74 30.47
C LEU A 696 5.57 2.83 30.88
N SER A 697 6.81 3.16 30.48
CA SER A 697 8.00 2.36 30.77
C SER A 697 8.24 2.14 32.27
N LYS A 698 7.84 3.10 33.12
CA LYS A 698 7.96 3.04 34.59
C LYS A 698 6.94 2.10 35.24
N GLN A 699 5.85 1.79 34.53
CA GLN A 699 4.77 0.93 35.02
C GLN A 699 5.06 -0.57 34.85
N PHE A 700 6.08 -0.93 34.06
CA PHE A 700 6.40 -2.31 33.71
C PHE A 700 7.65 -2.81 34.45
N THR A 701 7.56 -4.03 35.01
CA THR A 701 8.66 -4.72 35.70
C THR A 701 8.70 -6.21 35.31
N GLY A 702 9.87 -6.85 35.37
CA GLY A 702 10.03 -8.28 35.06
C GLY A 702 9.59 -8.62 33.62
N GLU A 703 8.85 -9.72 33.45
CA GLU A 703 8.39 -10.16 32.11
C GLU A 703 7.58 -9.09 31.37
N SER A 704 6.74 -8.32 32.07
CA SER A 704 5.96 -7.25 31.44
C SER A 704 6.84 -6.13 30.85
N ARG A 705 8.02 -5.92 31.42
CA ARG A 705 9.00 -4.97 30.90
C ARG A 705 9.64 -5.49 29.62
N GLU A 706 10.06 -6.75 29.61
CA GLU A 706 10.61 -7.40 28.42
C GLU A 706 9.61 -7.37 27.26
N ARG A 707 8.33 -7.64 27.54
CA ARG A 707 7.25 -7.54 26.54
C ARG A 707 7.00 -6.13 26.07
N PHE A 708 7.12 -5.12 26.93
CA PHE A 708 6.97 -3.72 26.54
C PHE A 708 8.12 -3.24 25.66
N ASP A 709 9.34 -3.72 25.90
CA ASP A 709 10.52 -3.38 25.09
C ASP A 709 10.42 -3.96 23.65
N ASP A 710 9.52 -4.92 23.41
CA ASP A 710 9.16 -5.39 22.06
C ASP A 710 8.19 -4.44 21.32
N TYR A 711 7.53 -3.50 22.01
CA TYR A 711 6.65 -2.52 21.36
C TYR A 711 7.46 -1.34 20.82
N ILE A 712 7.19 -1.01 19.56
CA ILE A 712 7.85 0.07 18.82
C ILE A 712 6.88 1.25 18.76
N PRO A 713 7.14 2.37 19.49
CA PRO A 713 6.34 3.57 19.35
C PRO A 713 6.61 4.28 18.01
N PRO A 714 5.71 5.18 17.57
CA PRO A 714 5.79 5.80 16.24
C PRO A 714 7.11 6.51 15.95
N TYR A 715 7.71 7.18 16.95
CA TYR A 715 8.98 7.90 16.81
C TYR A 715 10.22 6.99 16.80
N LYS A 716 10.10 5.71 17.17
CA LYS A 716 11.17 4.70 17.07
C LYS A 716 10.96 3.72 15.92
N ASN A 717 9.87 3.85 15.16
CA ASN A 717 9.54 2.97 14.05
C ASN A 717 10.28 3.42 12.78
N LEU A 718 11.58 3.12 12.70
CA LEU A 718 12.44 3.60 11.61
C LEU A 718 11.95 3.15 10.23
N GLY A 719 11.42 1.93 10.09
CA GLY A 719 10.79 1.46 8.85
C GLY A 719 9.59 2.32 8.41
N ALA A 720 8.68 2.65 9.32
CA ALA A 720 7.56 3.54 9.01
C ALA A 720 8.02 4.95 8.62
N ILE A 721 9.04 5.48 9.32
CA ILE A 721 9.61 6.81 9.01
C ILE A 721 10.29 6.78 7.64
N PHE A 722 11.01 5.71 7.29
CA PHE A 722 11.62 5.52 5.97
C PHE A 722 10.57 5.57 4.87
N ILE A 723 9.49 4.77 4.99
CA ILE A 723 8.41 4.73 4.00
C ILE A 723 7.80 6.12 3.80
N LYS A 724 7.54 6.85 4.90
CA LYS A 724 7.02 8.22 4.86
C LYS A 724 7.97 9.17 4.14
N ALA A 725 9.25 9.15 4.47
CA ALA A 725 10.26 10.03 3.87
C ALA A 725 10.45 9.73 2.38
N TYR A 726 10.61 8.46 2.03
CA TYR A 726 10.84 8.08 0.64
C TYR A 726 9.65 8.42 -0.26
N ARG A 727 8.42 8.34 0.25
CA ARG A 727 7.21 8.74 -0.47
C ARG A 727 6.89 10.23 -0.40
N GLY A 728 7.31 10.90 0.67
CA GLY A 728 7.02 12.30 0.94
C GLY A 728 8.00 13.28 0.31
N VAL A 729 9.24 12.84 0.04
CA VAL A 729 10.31 13.64 -0.59
C VAL A 729 10.22 13.48 -2.11
N GLU A 730 9.19 14.02 -2.74
CA GLU A 730 9.30 14.51 -4.13
C GLU A 730 9.03 16.02 -4.03
N ASP A 731 10.09 16.78 -3.75
CA ASP A 731 10.21 18.23 -3.97
C ASP A 731 11.65 18.65 -3.63
N GLU A 732 12.52 18.64 -4.64
CA GLU A 732 13.59 19.63 -4.85
C GLU A 732 14.12 19.40 -6.27
N GLU A 733 13.47 20.03 -7.25
CA GLU A 733 14.12 20.63 -8.43
C GLU A 733 13.25 21.74 -9.01
#